data_AF-A0A6N6Z8W7-F1
#
_entry.id   AF-A0A6N6Z8W7-F1
#
_cell.length_a   1.000
_cell.length_b   1.000
_cell.length_c   1.000
_cell.angle_alpha   90.00
_cell.angle_beta   90.00
_cell.angle_gamma   90.00
#
_symmetry.space_group_name_H-M   'P 1'
#
loop_
_entity.id
_entity.type
_entity.pdbx_description
1 polymer ?
#
loop_
_entity_poly.entity_id
_entity_poly.type
_entity_poly.pdbx_seq_one_letter_code
_entity_poly.pdbx_strand_id
1 'polypeptide(L)'
;MRLSSYPFSLRHFFNLCLVCLFAAAVHAQDQDALRAEDWDGNWILIPSESTTIDIFDTVSLEFSTVSEGHVALTQRWGTRRTLEDQLDLTVGGQVNRTKIDDKVFATNAFMGLRREEGATRELVAKWLEPYATLQIEDTYPLLSSQGRHPFVSRSTFSMEPGGNVLTWIIERSTRPADEPIVYRLKREGYRDAYYMHMSDDWAIKGQLPEQAALITLQGIVNQDAPLLYFIYGEEWDFRFTDEIFDYYKAKKQFTFTELKGFRQALTTFRDKLDTYIVWDKNVRTSLIVAFTLAGLEDAIVVSEDEIPLMEELGLRRIEDFRGKFTDMSDVEIYRWAYDAYWDRCSKDYIVWMGGDAGPRMRPGVADFGMYHQCFFTDLSTDDDDPKEQEEYALADRLFSEMNPMGVCFGWHSYGKDLERDHVKLASSHVIRVSGLHTLPNMSFNTQVPLSPGFKFRNHHNVDDGQVYKPERKVYIAAVQTDALGIGAWTRPGRGTIPYAWQVTPNWLWMGPSMLEMFYDQATDNDLFIGGLSGPGYMYAKAIPQDALPQVLQESRRVMEILDLNVFEIMDYSEGNSIDGNPDLPQSVVDTYFKELPNAIGFLNGYAPAYTFVAQDGRAMLSYDYYLSPERKEAEVVADLRELAAINDQRPYFLLLHVRQWSDITRVKGILDELGPAFEVVPLDVFLKFAAANPTFETYTRPE
;
A
#
# COMPACT_ATOMS: atom_id res chain seq x y z
N MET A 1 45.56 -17.16 32.58
CA MET A 1 46.54 -16.38 31.79
C MET A 1 46.85 -17.14 30.51
N ARG A 2 46.05 -16.93 29.46
CA ARG A 2 46.33 -17.20 28.04
C ARG A 2 45.27 -16.43 27.25
N LEU A 3 45.73 -15.40 26.56
CA LEU A 3 44.98 -14.56 25.63
C LEU A 3 44.83 -15.33 24.31
N SER A 4 43.65 -15.29 23.70
CA SER A 4 43.53 -15.40 22.24
C SER A 4 42.51 -14.39 21.73
N SER A 5 43.05 -13.42 21.01
CA SER A 5 42.42 -12.38 20.23
C SER A 5 41.64 -12.93 19.02
N TYR A 6 40.39 -12.49 18.86
CA TYR A 6 39.67 -12.52 17.58
C TYR A 6 39.62 -11.11 16.99
N PRO A 7 39.81 -10.93 15.67
CA PRO A 7 39.82 -9.62 15.05
C PRO A 7 38.38 -9.13 14.86
N PHE A 8 38.05 -8.01 15.49
CA PHE A 8 36.85 -7.24 15.17
C PHE A 8 36.97 -6.73 13.73
N SER A 9 36.12 -7.24 12.84
CA SER A 9 35.99 -6.73 11.48
C SER A 9 35.14 -5.45 11.51
N LEU A 10 35.65 -4.41 10.86
CA LEU A 10 35.07 -3.06 10.75
C LEU A 10 33.69 -3.00 10.05
N ARG A 11 33.11 -4.14 9.65
CA ARG A 11 31.79 -4.21 8.97
C ARG A 11 30.59 -4.18 9.92
N HIS A 12 30.77 -4.51 11.20
CA HIS A 12 29.66 -4.53 12.18
C HIS A 12 29.17 -3.14 12.62
N PHE A 13 29.93 -2.08 12.35
CA PHE A 13 29.52 -0.70 12.66
C PHE A 13 28.70 -0.06 11.52
N PHE A 14 28.70 -0.65 10.32
CA PHE A 14 27.99 -0.09 9.16
C PHE A 14 26.51 -0.53 9.10
N ASN A 15 26.17 -1.73 9.59
CA ASN A 15 24.79 -2.23 9.49
C ASN A 15 23.88 -1.75 10.64
N LEU A 16 24.41 -1.42 11.82
CA LEU A 16 23.61 -0.81 12.89
C LEU A 16 23.26 0.66 12.59
N CYS A 17 24.06 1.33 11.75
CA CYS A 17 23.80 2.69 11.30
C CYS A 17 22.73 2.76 10.19
N LEU A 18 22.53 1.71 9.38
CA LEU A 18 21.52 1.72 8.31
C LEU A 18 20.07 1.71 8.84
N VAL A 19 19.80 1.00 9.93
CA VAL A 19 18.45 0.94 10.55
C VAL A 19 18.09 2.26 11.24
N CYS A 20 19.08 2.97 11.78
CA CYS A 20 18.87 4.33 12.30
C CYS A 20 18.84 5.40 11.18
N LEU A 21 19.41 5.14 10.00
CA LEU A 21 19.38 6.05 8.85
C LEU A 21 18.03 6.04 8.12
N PHE A 22 17.28 4.94 8.10
CA PHE A 22 15.92 4.94 7.54
C PHE A 22 14.88 5.62 8.44
N ALA A 23 15.07 5.59 9.76
CA ALA A 23 14.24 6.37 10.69
C ALA A 23 14.63 7.86 10.76
N ALA A 24 15.87 8.21 10.40
CA ALA A 24 16.35 9.60 10.35
C ALA A 24 16.28 10.25 8.95
N ALA A 25 16.11 9.46 7.88
CA ALA A 25 15.90 9.98 6.51
C ALA A 25 14.50 10.59 6.28
N VAL A 26 13.68 10.69 7.32
CA VAL A 26 12.42 11.44 7.27
C VAL A 26 12.61 12.93 7.59
N HIS A 27 13.78 13.39 8.07
CA HIS A 27 14.06 14.82 8.27
C HIS A 27 15.52 15.16 7.90
N ALA A 28 15.73 15.39 6.61
CA ALA A 28 16.72 16.26 5.96
C ALA A 28 17.13 15.63 4.61
N GLN A 29 16.22 15.61 3.64
CA GLN A 29 16.70 15.83 2.28
C GLN A 29 17.30 17.24 2.30
N ASP A 30 18.62 17.35 2.08
CA ASP A 30 19.19 18.59 1.58
C ASP A 30 18.26 19.04 0.44
N GLN A 31 17.59 20.17 0.61
CA GLN A 31 16.95 20.84 -0.52
C GLN A 31 18.10 21.27 -1.43
N ASP A 32 18.50 20.39 -2.34
CA ASP A 32 19.40 20.76 -3.42
C ASP A 32 18.77 21.98 -4.08
N ALA A 33 19.47 23.11 -4.02
CA ALA A 33 19.03 24.34 -4.64
C ALA A 33 18.79 24.05 -6.12
N LEU A 34 17.59 24.39 -6.63
CA LEU A 34 17.21 24.18 -8.02
C LEU A 34 18.24 24.82 -8.96
N ARG A 35 18.50 24.14 -10.07
CA ARG A 35 19.53 24.47 -11.06
C ARG A 35 18.91 24.64 -12.44
N ALA A 36 19.72 25.16 -13.37
CA ALA A 36 19.32 25.27 -14.77
C ALA A 36 18.93 23.92 -15.39
N GLU A 37 19.70 22.87 -15.11
CA GLU A 37 19.48 21.50 -15.60
C GLU A 37 18.13 20.90 -15.18
N ASP A 38 17.55 21.37 -14.07
CA ASP A 38 16.23 20.94 -13.61
C ASP A 38 15.09 21.44 -14.51
N TRP A 39 15.33 22.40 -15.41
CA TRP A 39 14.30 22.86 -16.34
C TRP A 39 14.35 22.15 -17.68
N ASP A 40 15.54 21.68 -18.09
CA ASP A 40 15.78 21.15 -19.43
C ASP A 40 14.91 19.93 -19.73
N GLY A 41 14.45 19.83 -20.98
CA GLY A 41 13.66 18.71 -21.50
C GLY A 41 12.17 19.00 -21.64
N ASN A 42 11.41 17.92 -21.82
CA ASN A 42 9.97 17.96 -22.09
C ASN A 42 9.14 17.89 -20.80
N TRP A 43 8.09 18.71 -20.77
CA TRP A 43 7.11 18.77 -19.71
C TRP A 43 5.73 18.54 -20.29
N ILE A 44 5.01 17.58 -19.74
CA ILE A 44 3.70 17.15 -20.19
C ILE A 44 2.62 17.48 -19.16
N LEU A 45 1.44 17.85 -19.64
CA LEU A 45 0.30 18.21 -18.81
C LEU A 45 -0.09 17.08 -17.84
N ILE A 46 -0.45 17.46 -16.61
CA ILE A 46 -1.23 16.65 -15.66
C ILE A 46 -2.68 17.14 -15.75
N PRO A 47 -3.56 16.45 -16.51
CA PRO A 47 -4.88 16.99 -16.84
C PRO A 47 -5.79 17.18 -15.62
N SER A 48 -5.73 16.27 -14.65
CA SER A 48 -6.54 16.29 -13.43
C SER A 48 -6.26 17.47 -12.50
N GLU A 49 -5.09 18.10 -12.65
CA GLU A 49 -4.62 19.21 -11.82
C GLU A 49 -4.58 20.54 -12.60
N SER A 50 -5.12 20.55 -13.82
CA SER A 50 -5.00 21.66 -14.76
C SER A 50 -6.34 22.25 -15.16
N THR A 51 -6.33 23.55 -15.49
CA THR A 51 -7.45 24.22 -16.14
C THR A 51 -7.71 23.56 -17.50
N THR A 52 -8.99 23.39 -17.86
CA THR A 52 -9.39 22.78 -19.13
C THR A 52 -8.78 23.50 -20.33
N ILE A 53 -8.32 22.74 -21.33
CA ILE A 53 -7.68 23.25 -22.55
C ILE A 53 -8.57 23.05 -23.77
N ASP A 54 -9.67 23.79 -23.84
CA ASP A 54 -10.62 23.92 -24.96
C ASP A 54 -10.53 22.82 -26.05
N ILE A 55 -9.99 23.15 -27.23
CA ILE A 55 -9.95 22.28 -28.42
C ILE A 55 -8.62 21.55 -28.60
N PHE A 56 -7.64 21.88 -27.76
CA PHE A 56 -6.29 21.34 -27.85
C PHE A 56 -6.12 20.10 -26.97
N ASP A 57 -6.91 19.97 -25.90
CA ASP A 57 -6.91 18.87 -24.91
C ASP A 57 -5.62 18.71 -24.10
N THR A 58 -4.46 19.12 -24.64
CA THR A 58 -3.15 19.03 -23.98
C THR A 58 -2.27 20.25 -24.29
N VAL A 59 -1.27 20.48 -23.45
CA VAL A 59 -0.16 21.40 -23.70
C VAL A 59 1.13 20.76 -23.17
N SER A 60 2.23 20.96 -23.88
CA SER A 60 3.57 20.58 -23.43
C SER A 60 4.54 21.74 -23.57
N LEU A 61 5.57 21.72 -22.74
CA LEU A 61 6.66 22.68 -22.76
C LEU A 61 7.96 21.95 -23.03
N GLU A 62 8.80 22.50 -23.90
CA GLU A 62 10.17 22.03 -24.10
C GLU A 62 11.11 23.18 -23.75
N PHE A 63 11.91 23.00 -22.71
CA PHE A 63 13.01 23.91 -22.38
C PHE A 63 14.29 23.31 -22.97
N SER A 64 14.85 23.97 -23.98
CA SER A 64 16.04 23.48 -24.69
C SER A 64 17.33 24.12 -24.21
N THR A 65 17.24 25.27 -23.53
CA THR A 65 18.38 25.94 -22.91
C THR A 65 17.89 26.83 -21.77
N VAL A 66 18.36 26.58 -20.55
CA VAL A 66 18.08 27.42 -19.39
C VAL A 66 19.38 27.87 -18.72
N SER A 67 19.44 29.14 -18.32
CA SER A 67 20.54 29.71 -17.54
C SER A 67 20.06 30.94 -16.77
N GLU A 68 20.95 31.58 -15.99
CA GLU A 68 20.60 32.81 -15.28
C GLU A 68 20.18 33.94 -16.23
N GLY A 69 20.82 34.03 -17.40
CA GLY A 69 20.62 35.11 -18.38
C GLY A 69 19.83 34.73 -19.63
N HIS A 70 19.40 33.49 -19.79
CA HIS A 70 18.81 32.99 -21.03
C HIS A 70 17.82 31.85 -20.82
N VAL A 71 16.68 31.88 -21.51
CA VAL A 71 15.69 30.79 -21.55
C VAL A 71 15.19 30.60 -22.99
N ALA A 72 15.35 29.40 -23.52
CA ALA A 72 14.70 28.93 -24.75
C ALA A 72 13.56 27.97 -24.40
N LEU A 73 12.34 28.34 -24.75
CA LEU A 73 11.10 27.64 -24.41
C LEU A 73 10.22 27.46 -25.64
N THR A 74 9.80 26.24 -25.92
CA THR A 74 8.76 25.94 -26.91
C THR A 74 7.48 25.50 -26.21
N GLN A 75 6.35 26.12 -26.55
CA GLN A 75 5.02 25.73 -26.08
C GLN A 75 4.28 25.01 -27.20
N ARG A 76 3.86 23.77 -26.99
CA ARG A 76 3.10 22.97 -27.98
C ARG A 76 1.72 22.66 -27.45
N TRP A 77 0.69 23.13 -28.14
CA TRP A 77 -0.71 22.93 -27.80
C TRP A 77 -1.33 21.87 -28.70
N GLY A 78 -1.91 20.84 -28.09
CA GLY A 78 -2.63 19.75 -28.75
C GLY A 78 -1.78 18.80 -29.57
N THR A 79 -2.33 17.62 -29.86
CA THR A 79 -1.68 16.56 -30.65
C THR A 79 -2.27 16.44 -32.06
N ARG A 80 -3.60 16.58 -32.20
CA ARG A 80 -4.29 16.51 -33.51
C ARG A 80 -4.37 17.86 -34.21
N ARG A 81 -4.70 18.90 -33.45
CA ARG A 81 -4.60 20.30 -33.85
C ARG A 81 -3.43 20.86 -33.08
N THR A 82 -2.38 21.22 -33.78
CA THR A 82 -1.15 21.70 -33.16
C THR A 82 -1.04 23.20 -33.32
N LEU A 83 -0.64 23.87 -32.25
CA LEU A 83 -0.14 25.23 -32.28
C LEU A 83 1.19 25.22 -31.52
N GLU A 84 2.22 25.79 -32.13
CA GLU A 84 3.54 25.89 -31.52
C GLU A 84 3.93 27.37 -31.36
N ASP A 85 4.46 27.71 -30.20
CA ASP A 85 4.98 29.05 -29.90
C ASP A 85 6.40 28.93 -29.33
N GLN A 86 7.39 29.42 -30.08
CA GLN A 86 8.81 29.35 -29.72
C GLN A 86 9.29 30.69 -29.16
N LEU A 87 9.93 30.64 -28.00
CA LEU A 87 10.43 31.79 -27.26
C LEU A 87 11.93 31.62 -27.02
N ASP A 88 12.71 32.58 -27.51
CA ASP A 88 14.15 32.67 -27.25
C ASP A 88 14.42 33.99 -26.52
N LEU A 89 14.65 33.91 -25.21
CA LEU A 89 14.52 35.05 -24.29
C LEU A 89 15.83 35.32 -23.54
N THR A 90 16.31 36.55 -23.65
CA THR A 90 17.27 37.10 -22.69
C THR A 90 16.55 37.42 -21.39
N VAL A 91 17.08 36.90 -20.29
CA VAL A 91 16.52 37.00 -18.93
C VAL A 91 17.22 38.11 -18.15
N GLY A 92 16.52 38.71 -17.18
CA GLY A 92 17.01 39.83 -16.38
C GLY A 92 16.19 41.11 -16.56
N GLY A 93 14.94 40.98 -17.01
CA GLY A 93 14.03 42.11 -17.19
C GLY A 93 14.24 42.89 -18.50
N GLN A 94 15.02 42.34 -19.44
CA GLN A 94 15.19 42.95 -20.77
C GLN A 94 13.95 42.72 -21.64
N VAL A 95 13.71 43.64 -22.57
CA VAL A 95 12.60 43.54 -23.54
C VAL A 95 13.04 42.73 -24.74
N ASN A 96 12.47 41.53 -24.88
CA ASN A 96 12.62 40.65 -26.03
C ASN A 96 11.52 40.97 -27.05
N ARG A 97 11.87 41.13 -28.33
CA ARG A 97 10.90 41.44 -29.39
C ARG A 97 10.83 40.30 -30.38
N THR A 98 9.63 39.74 -30.54
CA THR A 98 9.37 38.68 -31.53
C THR A 98 8.07 38.95 -32.28
N LYS A 99 7.87 38.22 -33.38
CA LYS A 99 6.66 38.29 -34.19
C LYS A 99 5.59 37.35 -33.65
N ILE A 100 4.35 37.68 -33.95
CA ILE A 100 3.20 36.81 -33.72
C ILE A 100 3.00 35.99 -34.99
N ASP A 101 3.22 34.69 -34.91
CA ASP A 101 3.20 33.80 -36.07
C ASP A 101 1.83 33.14 -36.30
N ASP A 102 0.94 33.17 -35.31
CA ASP A 102 -0.40 32.62 -35.41
C ASP A 102 -1.45 33.54 -34.73
N LYS A 103 -2.65 33.58 -35.31
CA LYS A 103 -3.80 34.35 -34.81
C LYS A 103 -4.50 33.74 -33.60
N VAL A 104 -4.25 32.47 -33.27
CA VAL A 104 -5.00 31.72 -32.25
C VAL A 104 -4.68 32.23 -30.85
N PHE A 105 -5.73 32.35 -30.04
CA PHE A 105 -5.64 32.68 -28.61
C PHE A 105 -5.72 31.39 -27.78
N ALA A 106 -4.59 30.69 -27.66
CA ALA A 106 -4.51 29.26 -27.33
C ALA A 106 -5.26 28.81 -26.07
N THR A 107 -5.12 29.54 -24.97
CA THR A 107 -5.72 29.14 -23.68
C THR A 107 -7.25 29.25 -23.65
N ASN A 108 -7.85 29.96 -24.62
CA ASN A 108 -9.30 30.20 -24.71
C ASN A 108 -9.71 30.30 -26.18
N ALA A 109 -9.51 29.21 -26.92
CA ALA A 109 -9.68 29.15 -28.38
C ALA A 109 -11.12 29.47 -28.84
N PHE A 110 -12.11 29.35 -27.95
CA PHE A 110 -13.51 29.66 -28.25
C PHE A 110 -13.94 31.10 -27.95
N MET A 111 -13.05 31.95 -27.43
CA MET A 111 -13.34 33.38 -27.29
C MET A 111 -13.30 34.09 -28.66
N GLY A 112 -14.14 35.12 -28.83
CA GLY A 112 -14.15 35.99 -30.02
C GLY A 112 -12.94 36.93 -30.13
N LEU A 113 -11.74 36.41 -29.86
CA LEU A 113 -10.47 37.11 -29.80
C LEU A 113 -9.48 36.44 -30.77
N ARG A 114 -8.60 37.23 -31.37
CA ARG A 114 -7.46 36.72 -32.14
C ARG A 114 -6.24 37.60 -31.95
N ARG A 115 -5.06 36.99 -31.96
CA ARG A 115 -3.78 37.70 -32.01
C ARG A 115 -3.60 38.34 -33.40
N GLU A 116 -2.88 39.46 -33.47
CA GLU A 116 -2.58 40.14 -34.73
C GLU A 116 -1.31 39.52 -35.36
N GLU A 117 -1.49 38.59 -36.30
CA GLU A 117 -0.40 37.93 -37.04
C GLU A 117 0.53 38.96 -37.71
N GLY A 118 1.85 38.78 -37.56
CA GLY A 118 2.89 39.69 -38.07
C GLY A 118 3.14 40.94 -37.20
N ALA A 119 2.29 41.22 -36.21
CA ALA A 119 2.58 42.25 -35.21
C ALA A 119 3.77 41.84 -34.34
N THR A 120 4.42 42.84 -33.74
CA THR A 120 5.49 42.61 -32.77
C THR A 120 4.87 42.50 -31.37
N ARG A 121 5.26 41.46 -30.63
CA ARG A 121 5.02 41.35 -29.18
C ARG A 121 6.30 41.64 -28.41
N GLU A 122 6.14 42.17 -27.21
CA GLU A 122 7.22 42.50 -26.28
C GLU A 122 7.15 41.58 -25.06
N LEU A 123 8.21 40.83 -24.81
CA LEU A 123 8.31 39.84 -23.74
C LEU A 123 9.39 40.23 -22.75
N VAL A 124 9.05 40.29 -21.47
CA VAL A 124 10.00 40.56 -20.37
C VAL A 124 10.09 39.33 -19.49
N ALA A 125 11.27 38.68 -19.49
CA ALA A 125 11.53 37.49 -18.68
C ALA A 125 12.47 37.81 -17.50
N LYS A 126 12.13 37.28 -16.32
CA LYS A 126 12.96 37.39 -15.12
C LYS A 126 12.77 36.19 -14.19
N TRP A 127 13.84 35.81 -13.52
CA TRP A 127 13.77 34.95 -12.33
C TRP A 127 13.25 35.79 -11.16
N LEU A 128 12.13 35.39 -10.55
CA LEU A 128 11.69 35.96 -9.27
C LEU A 128 12.53 35.37 -8.12
N GLU A 129 12.75 34.07 -8.23
CA GLU A 129 13.66 33.29 -7.40
C GLU A 129 14.53 32.46 -8.36
N PRO A 130 15.87 32.49 -8.24
CA PRO A 130 16.77 31.81 -9.17
C PRO A 130 16.40 30.34 -9.35
N TYR A 131 16.11 29.94 -10.58
CA TYR A 131 15.71 28.57 -10.98
C TYR A 131 14.48 27.98 -10.29
N ALA A 132 13.88 28.65 -9.31
CA ALA A 132 12.66 28.24 -8.66
C ALA A 132 11.42 28.84 -9.34
N THR A 133 11.49 30.09 -9.77
CA THR A 133 10.33 30.78 -10.35
C THR A 133 10.72 31.71 -11.49
N LEU A 134 10.29 31.36 -12.71
CA LEU A 134 10.43 32.17 -13.92
C LEU A 134 9.13 32.94 -14.18
N GLN A 135 9.23 34.25 -14.38
CA GLN A 135 8.12 35.09 -14.80
C GLN A 135 8.38 35.64 -16.20
N ILE A 136 7.36 35.55 -17.07
CA ILE A 136 7.34 36.11 -18.42
C ILE A 136 6.10 37.01 -18.54
N GLU A 137 6.31 38.30 -18.77
CA GLU A 137 5.23 39.24 -19.11
C GLU A 137 5.20 39.44 -20.63
N ASP A 138 4.09 39.09 -21.29
CA ASP A 138 3.87 39.19 -22.74
C ASP A 138 2.87 40.32 -23.04
N THR A 139 3.35 41.34 -23.76
CA THR A 139 2.55 42.49 -24.20
C THR A 139 2.39 42.48 -25.71
N TYR A 140 1.13 42.47 -26.19
CA TYR A 140 0.83 42.42 -27.62
C TYR A 140 -0.53 43.02 -27.99
N PRO A 141 -0.73 43.39 -29.27
CA PRO A 141 -2.05 43.78 -29.75
C PRO A 141 -2.98 42.57 -29.90
N LEU A 142 -4.16 42.66 -29.30
CA LEU A 142 -5.25 41.70 -29.41
C LEU A 142 -6.40 42.30 -30.20
N LEU A 143 -6.97 41.53 -31.14
CA LEU A 143 -8.10 41.95 -31.95
C LEU A 143 -9.39 41.35 -31.39
N SER A 144 -10.39 42.21 -31.18
CA SER A 144 -11.75 41.86 -30.77
C SER A 144 -12.76 42.38 -31.80
N SER A 145 -14.06 42.12 -31.57
CA SER A 145 -15.13 42.74 -32.37
C SER A 145 -15.16 44.28 -32.28
N GLN A 146 -14.49 44.87 -31.29
CA GLN A 146 -14.40 46.31 -31.08
C GLN A 146 -13.06 46.91 -31.54
N GLY A 147 -12.23 46.12 -32.23
CA GLY A 147 -10.97 46.58 -32.81
C GLY A 147 -9.74 46.11 -32.05
N ARG A 148 -8.67 46.91 -32.10
CA ARG A 148 -7.33 46.57 -31.61
C ARG A 148 -7.14 47.10 -30.20
N HIS A 149 -6.76 46.23 -29.27
CA HIS A 149 -6.52 46.57 -27.87
C HIS A 149 -5.12 46.14 -27.44
N PRO A 150 -4.39 46.93 -26.63
CA PRO A 150 -3.20 46.44 -25.97
C PRO A 150 -3.62 45.36 -24.95
N PHE A 151 -2.88 44.26 -24.91
CA PHE A 151 -3.13 43.15 -24.02
C PHE A 151 -1.86 42.75 -23.29
N VAL A 152 -1.98 42.45 -22.00
CA VAL A 152 -0.88 42.02 -21.14
C VAL A 152 -1.27 40.69 -20.50
N SER A 153 -0.41 39.70 -20.68
CA SER A 153 -0.52 38.38 -20.05
C SER A 153 0.76 38.10 -19.29
N ARG A 154 0.64 37.61 -18.06
CA ARG A 154 1.79 37.22 -17.25
C ARG A 154 1.76 35.72 -17.03
N SER A 155 2.82 35.04 -17.44
CA SER A 155 3.06 33.63 -17.17
C SER A 155 4.07 33.50 -16.04
N THR A 156 3.71 32.77 -14.99
CA THR A 156 4.60 32.42 -13.88
C THR A 156 4.77 30.91 -13.86
N PHE A 157 6.00 30.44 -14.05
CA PHE A 157 6.38 29.04 -14.01
C PHE A 157 7.12 28.80 -12.69
N SER A 158 6.63 27.87 -11.87
CA SER A 158 7.21 27.56 -10.55
C SER A 158 7.51 26.07 -10.46
N MET A 159 8.75 25.73 -10.12
CA MET A 159 9.19 24.35 -9.97
C MET A 159 8.89 23.85 -8.56
N GLU A 160 8.31 22.65 -8.43
CA GLU A 160 8.16 22.01 -7.12
C GLU A 160 9.52 21.54 -6.57
N PRO A 161 9.65 21.43 -5.23
CA PRO A 161 10.79 20.73 -4.63
C PRO A 161 10.97 19.35 -5.26
N GLY A 162 12.18 19.06 -5.77
CA GLY A 162 12.50 17.81 -6.45
C GLY A 162 12.47 17.86 -7.99
N GLY A 163 12.15 19.00 -8.62
CA GLY A 163 12.50 19.25 -10.03
C GLY A 163 11.74 18.43 -11.08
N ASN A 164 10.62 17.81 -10.71
CA ASN A 164 9.84 16.92 -11.58
C ASN A 164 8.43 17.43 -11.93
N VAL A 165 7.96 18.48 -11.24
CA VAL A 165 6.62 19.05 -11.44
C VAL A 165 6.76 20.56 -11.56
N LEU A 166 6.11 21.12 -12.58
CA LEU A 166 6.10 22.53 -12.91
C LEU A 166 4.68 23.05 -12.87
N THR A 167 4.45 24.13 -12.13
CA THR A 167 3.18 24.86 -12.12
C THR A 167 3.31 26.10 -13.00
N TRP A 168 2.48 26.18 -14.04
CA TRP A 168 2.38 27.33 -14.93
C TRP A 168 1.06 28.07 -14.71
N ILE A 169 1.16 29.27 -14.16
CA ILE A 169 0.03 30.17 -13.91
C ILE A 169 0.02 31.27 -14.95
N ILE A 170 -1.14 31.55 -15.56
CA ILE A 170 -1.35 32.66 -16.49
C ILE A 170 -2.36 33.64 -15.89
N GLU A 171 -1.88 34.85 -15.64
CA GLU A 171 -2.66 35.99 -15.16
C GLU A 171 -2.86 37.02 -16.27
N ARG A 172 -4.03 37.65 -16.31
CA ARG A 172 -4.37 38.68 -17.31
C ARG A 172 -5.09 39.82 -16.62
N SER A 173 -4.77 41.05 -17.00
CA SER A 173 -5.42 42.24 -16.43
C SER A 173 -6.93 42.31 -16.68
N THR A 174 -7.44 41.53 -17.64
CA THR A 174 -8.86 41.48 -18.02
C THR A 174 -9.60 40.26 -17.47
N ARG A 175 -8.93 39.37 -16.73
CA ARG A 175 -9.53 38.17 -16.12
C ARG A 175 -9.62 38.41 -14.60
N PRO A 176 -10.68 37.93 -13.91
CA PRO A 176 -10.73 37.98 -12.46
C PRO A 176 -9.48 37.32 -11.85
N ALA A 177 -8.89 37.98 -10.85
CA ALA A 177 -7.63 37.54 -10.26
C ALA A 177 -7.75 36.26 -9.42
N ASP A 178 -8.97 35.95 -8.97
CA ASP A 178 -9.34 34.75 -8.21
C ASP A 178 -9.61 33.52 -9.09
N GLU A 179 -9.59 33.67 -10.42
CA GLU A 179 -9.73 32.56 -11.36
C GLU A 179 -8.55 32.48 -12.34
N PRO A 180 -7.29 32.35 -11.89
CA PRO A 180 -6.17 32.23 -12.80
C PRO A 180 -6.28 30.98 -13.68
N ILE A 181 -5.63 31.00 -14.84
CA ILE A 181 -5.44 29.78 -15.64
C ILE A 181 -4.22 29.08 -15.07
N VAL A 182 -4.37 27.83 -14.64
CA VAL A 182 -3.30 27.04 -14.01
C VAL A 182 -3.11 25.75 -14.81
N TYR A 183 -1.88 25.50 -15.24
CA TYR A 183 -1.47 24.22 -15.82
C TYR A 183 -0.41 23.60 -14.94
N ARG A 184 -0.65 22.36 -14.51
CA ARG A 184 0.32 21.53 -13.80
C ARG A 184 0.94 20.59 -14.81
N LEU A 185 2.26 20.59 -14.92
CA LEU A 185 3.01 19.75 -15.83
C LEU A 185 4.01 18.90 -15.04
N LYS A 186 4.30 17.71 -15.53
CA LYS A 186 5.38 16.87 -15.03
C LYS A 186 6.42 16.64 -16.11
N ARG A 187 7.65 16.33 -15.71
CA ARG A 187 8.69 15.90 -16.65
C ARG A 187 8.21 14.66 -17.41
N GLU A 188 8.44 14.62 -18.71
CA GLU A 188 8.19 13.42 -19.52
C GLU A 188 9.02 12.24 -18.98
N GLY A 189 8.39 11.07 -18.81
CA GLY A 189 9.01 9.89 -18.18
C GLY A 189 8.90 9.87 -16.64
N TYR A 190 8.56 10.98 -15.99
CA TYR A 190 8.34 10.97 -14.53
C TYR A 190 6.97 10.37 -14.20
N ARG A 191 6.96 9.27 -13.44
CA ARG A 191 5.74 8.53 -13.07
C ARG A 191 4.91 8.14 -14.30
N ASP A 192 5.58 7.77 -15.38
CA ASP A 192 4.96 7.09 -16.50
C ASP A 192 5.10 5.59 -16.27
N ALA A 193 3.97 4.90 -16.24
CA ALA A 193 3.89 3.49 -15.92
C ALA A 193 2.98 2.76 -16.91
N TYR A 194 3.04 1.43 -16.86
CA TYR A 194 2.22 0.54 -17.65
C TYR A 194 1.29 -0.23 -16.73
N TYR A 195 0.15 -0.65 -17.29
CA TYR A 195 -0.75 -1.54 -16.57
C TYR A 195 -1.34 -2.63 -17.44
N MET A 196 -1.76 -3.71 -16.80
CA MET A 196 -2.49 -4.82 -17.42
C MET A 196 -3.62 -5.31 -16.51
N HIS A 197 -4.64 -5.90 -17.13
CA HIS A 197 -5.69 -6.62 -16.43
C HIS A 197 -5.30 -8.10 -16.27
N MET A 198 -5.46 -8.64 -15.08
CA MET A 198 -5.25 -10.05 -14.76
C MET A 198 -6.55 -10.84 -14.94
N SER A 199 -6.42 -12.14 -15.19
CA SER A 199 -7.54 -13.07 -15.37
C SER A 199 -7.88 -13.76 -14.06
N ASP A 200 -9.14 -14.13 -13.85
CA ASP A 200 -9.56 -14.93 -12.68
C ASP A 200 -9.25 -16.45 -12.85
N ASP A 201 -8.72 -16.87 -14.01
CA ASP A 201 -8.25 -18.26 -14.21
C ASP A 201 -6.82 -18.48 -13.70
N TRP A 202 -6.74 -18.98 -12.46
CA TRP A 202 -5.49 -19.27 -11.75
C TRP A 202 -5.13 -20.77 -11.71
N ALA A 203 -5.74 -21.58 -12.59
CA ALA A 203 -5.45 -23.01 -12.65
C ALA A 203 -4.08 -23.27 -13.33
N ILE A 204 -3.32 -24.26 -12.84
CA ILE A 204 -2.04 -24.70 -13.41
C ILE A 204 -2.17 -25.10 -14.88
N LYS A 205 -3.30 -25.71 -15.25
CA LYS A 205 -3.64 -26.09 -16.63
C LYS A 205 -4.45 -25.03 -17.39
N GLY A 206 -4.75 -23.91 -16.73
CA GLY A 206 -5.43 -22.73 -17.27
C GLY A 206 -4.42 -21.62 -17.53
N GLN A 207 -4.72 -20.40 -17.08
CA GLN A 207 -3.90 -19.21 -17.36
C GLN A 207 -2.79 -18.93 -16.33
N LEU A 208 -2.61 -19.75 -15.27
CA LEU A 208 -1.51 -19.56 -14.32
C LEU A 208 -0.12 -19.43 -14.98
N PRO A 209 0.26 -20.20 -16.03
CA PRO A 209 1.58 -20.07 -16.64
C PRO A 209 1.90 -18.64 -17.12
N GLU A 210 1.00 -18.03 -17.89
CA GLU A 210 1.18 -16.66 -18.38
C GLU A 210 1.10 -15.64 -17.22
N GLN A 211 0.18 -15.83 -16.28
CA GLN A 211 0.02 -14.92 -15.15
C GLN A 211 1.22 -14.93 -14.19
N ALA A 212 1.83 -16.09 -13.93
CA ALA A 212 3.06 -16.20 -13.14
C ALA A 212 4.26 -15.56 -13.86
N ALA A 213 4.32 -15.69 -15.19
CA ALA A 213 5.33 -15.00 -15.99
C ALA A 213 5.16 -13.47 -15.93
N LEU A 214 3.92 -12.97 -15.95
CA LEU A 214 3.63 -11.54 -15.78
C LEU A 214 3.98 -11.02 -14.38
N ILE A 215 3.70 -11.77 -13.32
CA ILE A 215 4.06 -11.39 -11.94
C ILE A 215 5.59 -11.36 -11.77
N THR A 216 6.31 -12.32 -12.34
CA THR A 216 7.79 -12.31 -12.29
C THR A 216 8.39 -11.20 -13.15
N LEU A 217 7.78 -10.89 -14.30
CA LEU A 217 8.10 -9.68 -15.08
C LEU A 217 7.95 -8.42 -14.22
N GLN A 218 6.86 -8.30 -13.47
CA GLN A 218 6.63 -7.17 -12.56
C GLN A 218 7.74 -7.07 -11.51
N GLY A 219 8.12 -8.19 -10.88
CA GLY A 219 9.22 -8.24 -9.92
C GLY A 219 10.57 -7.77 -10.49
N ILE A 220 10.83 -8.00 -11.79
CA ILE A 220 12.05 -7.54 -12.47
C ILE A 220 11.97 -6.06 -12.83
N VAL A 221 10.88 -5.62 -13.47
CA VAL A 221 10.83 -4.27 -14.03
C VAL A 221 10.67 -3.20 -12.96
N ASN A 222 10.10 -3.57 -11.81
CA ASN A 222 9.89 -2.68 -10.68
C ASN A 222 11.07 -2.60 -9.70
N GLN A 223 12.28 -3.05 -10.03
CA GLN A 223 13.41 -2.98 -9.09
C GLN A 223 13.80 -1.52 -8.73
N ASP A 224 13.84 -0.63 -9.73
CA ASP A 224 14.34 0.75 -9.58
C ASP A 224 13.25 1.83 -9.67
N ALA A 225 12.08 1.49 -10.19
CA ALA A 225 10.96 2.41 -10.35
C ALA A 225 9.62 1.65 -10.45
N PRO A 226 8.49 2.26 -10.05
CA PRO A 226 7.16 1.66 -10.20
C PRO A 226 6.68 1.75 -11.65
N LEU A 227 7.01 0.74 -12.47
CA LEU A 227 6.80 0.74 -13.93
C LEU A 227 5.65 -0.15 -14.41
N LEU A 228 5.34 -1.24 -13.73
CA LEU A 228 4.29 -2.18 -14.14
C LEU A 228 3.32 -2.46 -12.98
N TYR A 229 2.04 -2.22 -13.25
CA TYR A 229 0.95 -2.38 -12.31
C TYR A 229 -0.13 -3.33 -12.86
N PHE A 230 -0.73 -4.15 -12.01
CA PHE A 230 -1.80 -5.08 -12.40
C PHE A 230 -3.13 -4.73 -11.74
N ILE A 231 -4.20 -4.74 -12.52
CA ILE A 231 -5.57 -4.67 -12.03
C ILE A 231 -6.13 -6.09 -12.00
N TYR A 232 -6.52 -6.55 -10.82
CA TYR A 232 -7.03 -7.91 -10.61
C TYR A 232 -8.56 -7.95 -10.69
N GLY A 233 -9.11 -9.14 -10.99
CA GLY A 233 -10.55 -9.36 -11.12
C GLY A 233 -11.32 -9.37 -9.79
N GLU A 234 -12.65 -9.46 -9.87
CA GLU A 234 -13.56 -9.39 -8.71
C GLU A 234 -13.40 -10.59 -7.74
N GLU A 235 -12.88 -11.72 -8.24
CA GLU A 235 -12.61 -12.93 -7.45
C GLU A 235 -11.29 -12.86 -6.66
N TRP A 236 -10.51 -11.79 -6.84
CA TRP A 236 -9.30 -11.55 -6.06
C TRP A 236 -9.61 -11.09 -4.63
N ASP A 237 -8.74 -11.42 -3.68
CA ASP A 237 -8.99 -11.13 -2.26
C ASP A 237 -8.87 -9.60 -1.98
N PHE A 238 -7.89 -8.95 -2.62
CA PHE A 238 -7.65 -7.51 -2.52
C PHE A 238 -8.40 -6.74 -3.61
N ARG A 239 -9.61 -6.28 -3.29
CA ARG A 239 -10.55 -5.67 -4.25
C ARG A 239 -10.41 -4.15 -4.41
N PHE A 240 -9.22 -3.61 -4.17
CA PHE A 240 -8.96 -2.16 -4.32
C PHE A 240 -7.94 -1.83 -5.42
N THR A 241 -7.56 -2.80 -6.25
CA THR A 241 -6.44 -2.62 -7.19
C THR A 241 -6.74 -1.55 -8.25
N ASP A 242 -8.00 -1.37 -8.62
CA ASP A 242 -8.49 -0.30 -9.48
C ASP A 242 -8.65 1.04 -8.73
N GLU A 243 -9.12 1.04 -7.47
CA GLU A 243 -9.22 2.26 -6.67
C GLU A 243 -7.85 2.89 -6.41
N ILE A 244 -6.82 2.11 -6.08
CA ILE A 244 -5.47 2.65 -5.88
C ILE A 244 -4.85 3.10 -7.20
N PHE A 245 -5.15 2.42 -8.32
CA PHE A 245 -4.74 2.85 -9.66
C PHE A 245 -5.34 4.22 -10.00
N ASP A 246 -6.62 4.42 -9.74
CA ASP A 246 -7.29 5.71 -9.96
C ASP A 246 -6.79 6.77 -8.98
N TYR A 247 -6.51 6.42 -7.72
CA TYR A 247 -5.88 7.31 -6.77
C TYR A 247 -4.50 7.77 -7.25
N TYR A 248 -3.68 6.88 -7.81
CA TYR A 248 -2.37 7.23 -8.36
C TYR A 248 -2.45 8.19 -9.55
N LYS A 249 -3.45 8.02 -10.43
CA LYS A 249 -3.73 8.98 -11.51
C LYS A 249 -4.19 10.33 -10.99
N ALA A 250 -5.07 10.31 -9.99
CA ALA A 250 -5.72 11.52 -9.48
C ALA A 250 -4.83 12.36 -8.56
N LYS A 251 -3.95 11.71 -7.77
CA LYS A 251 -3.23 12.34 -6.65
C LYS A 251 -1.72 12.14 -6.69
N LYS A 252 -1.23 11.17 -7.46
CA LYS A 252 0.20 10.83 -7.52
C LYS A 252 0.81 11.08 -8.88
N GLN A 253 0.14 11.81 -9.77
CA GLN A 253 0.71 12.26 -11.06
C GLN A 253 1.14 11.10 -11.98
N PHE A 254 0.62 9.89 -11.76
CA PHE A 254 0.91 8.77 -12.64
C PHE A 254 0.15 8.91 -13.96
N THR A 255 0.86 8.63 -15.05
CA THR A 255 0.24 8.39 -16.35
C THR A 255 0.42 6.92 -16.69
N PHE A 256 -0.69 6.23 -16.94
CA PHE A 256 -0.67 4.79 -17.23
C PHE A 256 -0.93 4.50 -18.71
N THR A 257 -0.15 3.57 -19.27
CA THR A 257 -0.36 3.02 -20.61
C THR A 257 -0.75 1.55 -20.52
N GLU A 258 -1.86 1.17 -21.15
CA GLU A 258 -2.34 -0.22 -21.15
C GLU A 258 -1.46 -1.11 -22.04
N LEU A 259 -1.06 -2.27 -21.52
CA LEU A 259 -0.48 -3.37 -22.30
C LEU A 259 -1.51 -4.49 -22.45
N LYS A 260 -1.72 -4.96 -23.69
CA LYS A 260 -2.85 -5.84 -24.06
C LYS A 260 -2.50 -7.33 -24.16
N GLY A 261 -1.26 -7.70 -23.89
CA GLY A 261 -0.87 -9.11 -23.91
C GLY A 261 0.60 -9.35 -23.60
N PHE A 262 0.91 -10.60 -23.28
CA PHE A 262 2.21 -11.02 -22.77
C PHE A 262 3.39 -10.61 -23.67
N ARG A 263 3.31 -10.87 -24.98
CA ARG A 263 4.36 -10.44 -25.94
C ARG A 263 4.59 -8.93 -25.93
N GLN A 264 3.53 -8.13 -25.83
CA GLN A 264 3.67 -6.67 -25.77
C GLN A 264 4.39 -6.25 -24.49
N ALA A 265 4.06 -6.87 -23.36
CA ALA A 265 4.73 -6.61 -22.09
C ALA A 265 6.24 -6.91 -22.17
N LEU A 266 6.61 -8.11 -22.65
CA LEU A 266 8.02 -8.47 -22.82
C LEU A 266 8.76 -7.54 -23.79
N THR A 267 8.13 -7.15 -24.89
CA THR A 267 8.75 -6.25 -25.87
C THR A 267 8.93 -4.84 -25.32
N THR A 268 7.98 -4.37 -24.50
CA THR A 268 8.02 -3.05 -23.85
C THR A 268 9.20 -2.96 -22.87
N PHE A 269 9.46 -4.04 -22.14
CA PHE A 269 10.52 -4.09 -21.12
C PHE A 269 11.76 -4.88 -21.55
N ARG A 270 11.97 -5.06 -22.86
CA ARG A 270 13.07 -5.88 -23.40
C ARG A 270 14.45 -5.51 -22.88
N ASP A 271 14.67 -4.24 -22.55
CA ASP A 271 15.97 -3.74 -22.09
C ASP A 271 16.25 -4.05 -20.61
N LYS A 272 15.24 -4.59 -19.90
CA LYS A 272 15.32 -5.05 -18.51
C LYS A 272 15.24 -6.57 -18.40
N LEU A 273 15.18 -7.30 -19.52
CA LEU A 273 14.96 -8.74 -19.55
C LEU A 273 16.08 -9.43 -20.31
N ASP A 274 16.85 -10.26 -19.60
CA ASP A 274 17.96 -11.01 -20.18
C ASP A 274 17.82 -12.53 -20.04
N THR A 275 17.07 -13.00 -19.04
CA THR A 275 17.06 -14.41 -18.67
C THR A 275 15.68 -14.95 -18.32
N TYR A 276 15.53 -16.28 -18.46
CA TYR A 276 14.31 -16.98 -18.06
C TYR A 276 14.59 -18.34 -17.40
N ILE A 277 13.64 -18.79 -16.58
CA ILE A 277 13.60 -20.08 -15.89
C ILE A 277 12.37 -20.84 -16.37
N VAL A 278 12.51 -22.15 -16.60
CA VAL A 278 11.37 -23.02 -16.92
C VAL A 278 10.92 -23.79 -15.68
N TRP A 279 9.64 -23.70 -15.32
CA TRP A 279 9.03 -24.52 -14.26
C TRP A 279 8.26 -25.72 -14.83
N ASP A 280 7.98 -26.72 -14.00
CA ASP A 280 7.25 -27.95 -14.38
C ASP A 280 5.79 -27.90 -13.93
N LYS A 281 4.85 -27.81 -14.89
CA LYS A 281 3.41 -27.82 -14.60
C LYS A 281 2.92 -29.11 -13.94
N ASN A 282 3.68 -30.21 -13.98
CA ASN A 282 3.32 -31.46 -13.30
C ASN A 282 3.79 -31.48 -11.83
N VAL A 283 4.65 -30.56 -11.42
CA VAL A 283 5.15 -30.43 -10.06
C VAL A 283 4.94 -28.98 -9.60
N ARG A 284 3.81 -28.71 -8.93
CA ARG A 284 3.42 -27.37 -8.42
C ARG A 284 4.57 -26.66 -7.70
N THR A 285 5.29 -27.39 -6.86
CA THR A 285 6.40 -26.91 -6.03
C THR A 285 7.58 -26.38 -6.84
N SER A 286 7.74 -26.83 -8.10
CA SER A 286 8.79 -26.31 -9.00
C SER A 286 8.59 -24.83 -9.33
N LEU A 287 7.35 -24.33 -9.37
CA LEU A 287 7.06 -22.89 -9.57
C LEU A 287 7.53 -22.07 -8.38
N ILE A 288 7.31 -22.57 -7.16
CA ILE A 288 7.70 -21.90 -5.92
C ILE A 288 9.23 -21.80 -5.82
N VAL A 289 9.93 -22.89 -6.13
CA VAL A 289 11.40 -22.90 -6.21
C VAL A 289 11.90 -21.97 -7.33
N ALA A 290 11.20 -21.91 -8.46
CA ALA A 290 11.54 -20.99 -9.54
C ALA A 290 11.43 -19.52 -9.14
N PHE A 291 10.46 -19.12 -8.30
CA PHE A 291 10.38 -17.76 -7.77
C PHE A 291 11.60 -17.38 -6.92
N THR A 292 12.13 -18.32 -6.13
CA THR A 292 13.37 -18.11 -5.36
C THR A 292 14.53 -17.79 -6.30
N LEU A 293 14.74 -18.61 -7.32
CA LEU A 293 15.84 -18.39 -8.27
C LEU A 293 15.59 -17.13 -9.12
N ALA A 294 14.35 -16.83 -9.47
CA ALA A 294 13.97 -15.64 -10.23
C ALA A 294 14.36 -14.34 -9.52
N GLY A 295 14.13 -14.25 -8.21
CA GLY A 295 14.55 -13.09 -7.41
C GLY A 295 16.08 -12.99 -7.21
N LEU A 296 16.80 -14.10 -7.34
CA LEU A 296 18.26 -14.13 -7.21
C LEU A 296 19.01 -13.82 -8.51
N GLU A 297 18.35 -13.96 -9.66
CA GLU A 297 18.97 -13.91 -10.99
C GLU A 297 18.27 -12.96 -11.97
N ASP A 298 17.26 -12.21 -11.51
CA ASP A 298 16.43 -11.32 -12.32
C ASP A 298 15.86 -12.02 -13.58
N ALA A 299 15.19 -13.16 -13.35
CA ALA A 299 14.75 -14.05 -14.41
C ALA A 299 13.23 -14.21 -14.46
N ILE A 300 12.64 -14.14 -15.65
CA ILE A 300 11.21 -14.41 -15.83
C ILE A 300 10.94 -15.92 -15.72
N VAL A 301 9.89 -16.31 -14.99
CA VAL A 301 9.51 -17.72 -14.84
C VAL A 301 8.41 -18.07 -15.84
N VAL A 302 8.65 -19.09 -16.67
CA VAL A 302 7.73 -19.49 -17.75
C VAL A 302 7.51 -21.00 -17.79
N SER A 303 6.43 -21.46 -18.41
CA SER A 303 6.22 -22.89 -18.66
C SER A 303 6.87 -23.32 -19.98
N GLU A 304 6.75 -24.60 -20.34
CA GLU A 304 7.24 -25.10 -21.62
C GLU A 304 6.61 -24.42 -22.85
N ASP A 305 5.39 -23.89 -22.69
CA ASP A 305 4.62 -23.32 -23.81
C ASP A 305 5.22 -21.98 -24.29
N GLU A 306 5.86 -21.22 -23.39
CA GLU A 306 6.43 -19.91 -23.71
C GLU A 306 7.92 -19.98 -24.11
N ILE A 307 8.57 -21.15 -24.05
CA ILE A 307 10.00 -21.31 -24.42
C ILE A 307 10.27 -20.75 -25.83
N PRO A 308 9.49 -21.06 -26.89
CA PRO A 308 9.76 -20.52 -28.22
C PRO A 308 9.74 -18.99 -28.27
N LEU A 309 8.88 -18.34 -27.47
CA LEU A 309 8.83 -16.89 -27.36
C LEU A 309 10.07 -16.33 -26.66
N MET A 310 10.54 -16.99 -25.60
CA MET A 310 11.76 -16.57 -24.89
C MET A 310 12.98 -16.65 -25.83
N GLU A 311 13.09 -17.73 -26.59
CA GLU A 311 14.16 -17.93 -27.57
C GLU A 311 14.08 -16.92 -28.72
N GLU A 312 12.87 -16.62 -29.22
CA GLU A 312 12.63 -15.60 -30.25
C GLU A 312 13.09 -14.21 -29.79
N LEU A 313 12.83 -13.87 -28.52
CA LEU A 313 13.23 -12.59 -27.92
C LEU A 313 14.71 -12.56 -27.52
N GLY A 314 15.44 -13.66 -27.65
CA GLY A 314 16.87 -13.76 -27.35
C GLY A 314 17.19 -13.89 -25.86
N LEU A 315 16.20 -14.24 -25.02
CA LEU A 315 16.41 -14.45 -23.59
C LEU A 315 17.20 -15.74 -23.35
N ARG A 316 18.11 -15.72 -22.38
CA ARG A 316 18.93 -16.87 -22.04
C ARG A 316 18.27 -17.71 -20.94
N ARG A 317 18.07 -19.00 -21.20
CA ARG A 317 17.62 -19.94 -20.17
C ARG A 317 18.72 -20.14 -19.11
N ILE A 318 18.39 -19.91 -17.84
CA ILE A 318 19.35 -20.13 -16.73
C ILE A 318 19.10 -21.44 -15.98
N GLU A 319 17.86 -21.92 -15.94
CA GLU A 319 17.51 -23.21 -15.34
C GLU A 319 16.25 -23.80 -15.99
N ASP A 320 16.13 -25.12 -15.97
CA ASP A 320 14.97 -25.87 -16.45
C ASP A 320 14.59 -26.94 -15.40
N PHE A 321 13.52 -26.68 -14.65
CA PHE A 321 13.06 -27.57 -13.59
C PHE A 321 12.21 -28.74 -14.08
N ARG A 322 11.89 -28.82 -15.38
CA ARG A 322 11.07 -29.91 -15.92
C ARG A 322 11.71 -31.26 -15.69
N GLY A 323 10.95 -32.16 -15.07
CA GLY A 323 11.39 -33.50 -14.73
C GLY A 323 12.42 -33.60 -13.60
N LYS A 324 12.92 -32.47 -13.05
CA LYS A 324 13.97 -32.45 -12.02
C LYS A 324 13.48 -32.98 -10.68
N PHE A 325 12.20 -32.75 -10.39
CA PHE A 325 11.54 -33.05 -9.12
C PHE A 325 10.48 -34.15 -9.24
N THR A 326 10.47 -34.91 -10.34
CA THR A 326 9.54 -36.02 -10.53
C THR A 326 9.70 -37.03 -9.41
N ASP A 327 8.58 -37.47 -8.82
CA ASP A 327 8.50 -38.43 -7.72
C ASP A 327 9.14 -37.98 -6.39
N MET A 328 9.60 -36.73 -6.27
CA MET A 328 10.06 -36.16 -5.00
C MET A 328 8.89 -35.60 -4.19
N SER A 329 8.97 -35.73 -2.87
CA SER A 329 8.09 -35.04 -1.93
C SER A 329 8.44 -33.56 -1.80
N ASP A 330 7.50 -32.74 -1.31
CA ASP A 330 7.73 -31.31 -1.13
C ASP A 330 8.91 -31.01 -0.21
N VAL A 331 9.06 -31.74 0.91
CA VAL A 331 10.22 -31.59 1.79
C VAL A 331 11.55 -31.89 1.10
N GLU A 332 11.61 -32.89 0.22
CA GLU A 332 12.82 -33.21 -0.54
C GLU A 332 13.17 -32.09 -1.53
N ILE A 333 12.15 -31.52 -2.18
CA ILE A 333 12.32 -30.40 -3.11
C ILE A 333 12.79 -29.15 -2.37
N TYR A 334 12.18 -28.81 -1.22
CA TYR A 334 12.57 -27.64 -0.44
C TYR A 334 13.92 -27.81 0.25
N ARG A 335 14.30 -29.03 0.66
CA ARG A 335 15.66 -29.32 1.17
C ARG A 335 16.71 -29.10 0.08
N TRP A 336 16.42 -29.55 -1.14
CA TRP A 336 17.26 -29.25 -2.30
C TRP A 336 17.37 -27.74 -2.56
N ALA A 337 16.25 -27.02 -2.53
CA ALA A 337 16.23 -25.56 -2.75
C ALA A 337 16.96 -24.80 -1.64
N TYR A 338 16.81 -25.24 -0.38
CA TYR A 338 17.53 -24.70 0.77
C TYR A 338 19.04 -24.80 0.54
N ASP A 339 19.54 -26.00 0.23
CA ASP A 339 20.98 -26.24 0.01
C ASP A 339 21.51 -25.45 -1.20
N ALA A 340 20.69 -25.23 -2.23
CA ALA A 340 21.08 -24.52 -3.44
C ALA A 340 21.07 -23.00 -3.27
N TYR A 341 20.10 -22.44 -2.55
CA TYR A 341 19.75 -21.02 -2.65
C TYR A 341 19.67 -20.26 -1.33
N TRP A 342 19.39 -20.92 -0.19
CA TRP A 342 19.09 -20.23 1.07
C TRP A 342 20.22 -19.28 1.50
N ASP A 343 21.48 -19.67 1.33
CA ASP A 343 22.65 -18.84 1.69
C ASP A 343 22.70 -17.48 0.96
N ARG A 344 22.03 -17.38 -0.20
CA ARG A 344 21.95 -16.15 -1.01
C ARG A 344 20.67 -15.35 -0.76
N CYS A 345 19.67 -15.97 -0.12
CA CYS A 345 18.38 -15.34 0.12
C CYS A 345 18.45 -14.35 1.30
N SER A 346 17.52 -13.41 1.31
CA SER A 346 17.31 -12.52 2.44
C SER A 346 17.10 -13.31 3.75
N LYS A 347 17.58 -12.73 4.85
CA LYS A 347 17.29 -13.17 6.22
C LYS A 347 16.30 -12.25 6.94
N ASP A 348 15.94 -11.14 6.31
CA ASP A 348 14.92 -10.21 6.81
C ASP A 348 13.54 -10.51 6.23
N TYR A 349 13.48 -11.19 5.08
CA TYR A 349 12.26 -11.44 4.33
C TYR A 349 12.21 -12.88 3.81
N ILE A 350 11.05 -13.52 3.94
CA ILE A 350 10.75 -14.85 3.39
C ILE A 350 9.33 -14.85 2.82
N VAL A 351 9.03 -15.74 1.89
CA VAL A 351 7.68 -15.92 1.35
C VAL A 351 7.18 -17.33 1.60
N TRP A 352 6.00 -17.42 2.21
CA TRP A 352 5.19 -18.63 2.27
C TRP A 352 4.14 -18.60 1.15
N MET A 353 4.36 -19.35 0.08
CA MET A 353 3.51 -19.44 -1.10
C MET A 353 2.43 -20.52 -0.94
N GLY A 354 1.81 -20.55 0.24
CA GLY A 354 0.61 -21.34 0.51
C GLY A 354 -0.66 -20.61 0.12
N GLY A 355 -1.72 -20.80 0.92
CA GLY A 355 -3.04 -20.21 0.76
C GLY A 355 -3.84 -20.68 -0.46
N ASP A 356 -3.26 -21.55 -1.28
CA ASP A 356 -3.93 -22.34 -2.32
C ASP A 356 -3.30 -23.73 -2.39
N ALA A 357 -4.10 -24.76 -2.67
CA ALA A 357 -3.64 -26.14 -2.78
C ALA A 357 -4.15 -26.81 -4.05
N GLY A 358 -3.51 -27.92 -4.43
CA GLY A 358 -3.92 -28.72 -5.58
C GLY A 358 -3.67 -28.01 -6.93
N PRO A 359 -4.66 -27.96 -7.85
CA PRO A 359 -4.43 -27.55 -9.23
C PRO A 359 -4.45 -26.02 -9.46
N ARG A 360 -4.43 -25.20 -8.40
CA ARG A 360 -4.52 -23.74 -8.44
C ARG A 360 -3.39 -23.09 -7.64
N MET A 361 -2.97 -21.89 -8.04
CA MET A 361 -2.10 -21.02 -7.25
C MET A 361 -2.36 -19.56 -7.62
N ARG A 362 -2.40 -18.66 -6.64
CA ARG A 362 -2.56 -17.21 -6.83
C ARG A 362 -1.37 -16.43 -6.27
N PRO A 363 -0.20 -16.43 -6.95
CA PRO A 363 1.07 -15.99 -6.37
C PRO A 363 1.25 -14.46 -6.43
N GLY A 364 0.25 -13.69 -6.00
CA GLY A 364 0.25 -12.22 -6.08
C GLY A 364 1.47 -11.56 -5.46
N VAL A 365 1.97 -12.11 -4.34
CA VAL A 365 3.10 -11.56 -3.57
C VAL A 365 4.47 -11.91 -4.16
N ALA A 366 4.53 -12.69 -5.24
CA ALA A 366 5.79 -13.16 -5.79
C ALA A 366 6.66 -12.03 -6.37
N ASP A 367 6.06 -10.97 -6.91
CA ASP A 367 6.79 -9.79 -7.38
C ASP A 367 7.63 -9.17 -6.25
N PHE A 368 7.07 -9.09 -5.05
CA PHE A 368 7.70 -8.48 -3.90
C PHE A 368 8.67 -9.41 -3.17
N GLY A 369 8.38 -10.71 -3.17
CA GLY A 369 9.35 -11.71 -2.75
C GLY A 369 10.61 -11.68 -3.63
N MET A 370 10.46 -11.48 -4.94
CA MET A 370 11.59 -11.29 -5.84
C MET A 370 12.32 -9.97 -5.56
N TYR A 371 11.58 -8.87 -5.35
CA TYR A 371 12.13 -7.56 -4.96
C TYR A 371 13.04 -7.65 -3.72
N HIS A 372 12.71 -8.51 -2.77
CA HIS A 372 13.48 -8.73 -1.55
C HIS A 372 14.41 -9.94 -1.58
N GLN A 373 14.56 -10.61 -2.73
CA GLN A 373 15.40 -11.82 -2.88
C GLN A 373 15.07 -12.90 -1.84
N CYS A 374 13.77 -13.10 -1.61
CA CYS A 374 13.26 -14.05 -0.62
C CYS A 374 13.50 -15.50 -1.04
N PHE A 375 13.61 -16.36 -0.04
CA PHE A 375 13.32 -17.77 -0.23
C PHE A 375 11.81 -17.98 -0.25
N PHE A 376 11.34 -18.82 -1.18
CA PHE A 376 9.92 -19.15 -1.32
C PHE A 376 9.69 -20.60 -0.90
N THR A 377 8.68 -20.81 -0.07
CA THR A 377 8.33 -22.16 0.41
C THR A 377 6.83 -22.33 0.64
N ASP A 378 6.39 -23.56 0.83
CA ASP A 378 5.01 -23.96 1.15
C ASP A 378 5.08 -25.22 2.03
N LEU A 379 6.03 -25.19 2.98
CA LEU A 379 6.22 -26.24 3.97
C LEU A 379 5.10 -26.17 5.01
N SER A 380 4.64 -27.33 5.44
CA SER A 380 3.77 -27.46 6.60
C SER A 380 4.44 -26.91 7.87
N THR A 381 3.64 -26.24 8.68
CA THR A 381 4.00 -25.74 10.01
C THR A 381 3.26 -26.44 11.14
N ASP A 382 2.56 -27.54 10.84
CA ASP A 382 1.88 -28.38 11.84
C ASP A 382 2.89 -29.25 12.62
N ASP A 383 3.07 -28.95 13.93
CA ASP A 383 3.93 -29.71 14.83
C ASP A 383 3.27 -30.97 15.42
N ASP A 384 1.96 -31.12 15.25
CA ASP A 384 1.15 -32.19 15.84
C ASP A 384 0.93 -33.38 14.87
N ASP A 385 0.88 -33.17 13.55
CA ASP A 385 0.75 -34.28 12.58
C ASP A 385 2.11 -34.99 12.36
N PRO A 386 2.23 -36.30 12.68
CA PRO A 386 3.46 -37.06 12.45
C PRO A 386 3.91 -37.12 10.98
N LYS A 387 3.01 -36.90 10.01
CA LYS A 387 3.34 -36.90 8.58
C LYS A 387 4.07 -35.63 8.16
N GLU A 388 3.83 -34.53 8.85
CA GLU A 388 4.35 -33.21 8.50
C GLU A 388 5.66 -32.88 9.22
N GLN A 389 6.14 -33.76 10.11
CA GLN A 389 7.31 -33.51 10.97
C GLN A 389 8.59 -33.15 10.22
N GLU A 390 8.84 -33.75 9.05
CA GLU A 390 10.00 -33.37 8.24
C GLU A 390 9.84 -31.99 7.60
N GLU A 391 8.63 -31.62 7.19
CA GLU A 391 8.34 -30.27 6.67
C GLU A 391 8.44 -29.23 7.78
N TYR A 392 7.82 -29.50 8.94
CA TYR A 392 7.89 -28.67 10.14
C TYR A 392 9.34 -28.42 10.56
N ALA A 393 10.17 -29.45 10.62
CA ALA A 393 11.58 -29.31 11.02
C ALA A 393 12.37 -28.40 10.07
N LEU A 394 12.06 -28.40 8.77
CA LEU A 394 12.66 -27.48 7.81
C LEU A 394 12.09 -26.06 7.92
N ALA A 395 10.78 -25.93 8.16
CA ALA A 395 10.12 -24.65 8.40
C ALA A 395 10.66 -23.94 9.65
N ASP A 396 10.75 -24.66 10.77
CA ASP A 396 11.33 -24.19 12.03
C ASP A 396 12.78 -23.74 11.83
N ARG A 397 13.57 -24.52 11.07
CA ARG A 397 14.93 -24.15 10.72
C ARG A 397 14.99 -22.84 9.94
N LEU A 398 14.17 -22.68 8.90
CA LEU A 398 14.12 -21.45 8.10
C LEU A 398 13.83 -20.23 8.98
N PHE A 399 12.79 -20.29 9.83
CA PHE A 399 12.46 -19.19 10.73
C PHE A 399 13.54 -18.93 11.79
N SER A 400 14.16 -19.97 12.34
CA SER A 400 15.25 -19.82 13.32
C SER A 400 16.52 -19.16 12.77
N GLU A 401 16.71 -19.23 11.45
CA GLU A 401 17.85 -18.64 10.74
C GLU A 401 17.54 -17.23 10.18
N MET A 402 16.31 -16.74 10.34
CA MET A 402 15.95 -15.35 10.03
C MET A 402 16.42 -14.38 11.12
N ASN A 403 16.55 -13.11 10.74
CA ASN A 403 16.78 -12.05 11.70
C ASN A 403 15.50 -11.79 12.53
N PRO A 404 15.60 -11.55 13.85
CA PRO A 404 14.45 -11.16 14.66
C PRO A 404 13.75 -9.93 14.09
N MET A 405 12.42 -9.90 14.19
CA MET A 405 11.56 -8.90 13.52
C MET A 405 11.60 -8.97 11.98
N GLY A 406 12.13 -10.04 11.38
CA GLY A 406 11.93 -10.33 9.96
C GLY A 406 10.44 -10.46 9.59
N VAL A 407 10.14 -10.52 8.30
CA VAL A 407 8.77 -10.60 7.78
C VAL A 407 8.60 -11.83 6.90
N CYS A 408 7.59 -12.62 7.23
CA CYS A 408 7.06 -13.67 6.38
C CYS A 408 5.88 -13.11 5.57
N PHE A 409 6.07 -12.95 4.27
CA PHE A 409 4.99 -12.61 3.35
C PHE A 409 4.24 -13.88 2.92
N GLY A 410 2.99 -13.72 2.51
CA GLY A 410 2.20 -14.80 1.94
C GLY A 410 1.32 -15.50 2.97
N TRP A 411 1.02 -16.78 2.78
CA TRP A 411 0.09 -17.51 3.65
C TRP A 411 0.49 -18.96 3.87
N HIS A 412 -0.03 -19.55 4.94
CA HIS A 412 0.25 -20.92 5.35
C HIS A 412 -0.24 -21.96 4.31
N SER A 413 0.26 -23.19 4.41
CA SER A 413 0.01 -24.24 3.42
C SER A 413 -1.37 -24.88 3.63
N TYR A 414 -2.42 -24.32 3.02
CA TYR A 414 -3.74 -24.98 3.02
C TYR A 414 -3.63 -26.44 2.57
N GLY A 415 -4.27 -27.33 3.34
CA GLY A 415 -4.23 -28.76 3.11
C GLY A 415 -3.08 -29.50 3.80
N LYS A 416 -2.13 -28.79 4.42
CA LYS A 416 -1.08 -29.36 5.28
C LYS A 416 -1.12 -28.84 6.72
N ASP A 417 -1.43 -27.56 6.90
CA ASP A 417 -1.48 -26.90 8.21
C ASP A 417 -2.64 -25.91 8.34
N LEU A 418 -2.75 -25.28 9.51
CA LEU A 418 -3.68 -24.22 9.82
C LEU A 418 -2.96 -22.90 10.09
N GLU A 419 -3.67 -21.79 9.95
CA GLU A 419 -3.20 -20.44 10.30
C GLU A 419 -2.58 -20.39 11.71
N ARG A 420 -3.20 -21.12 12.65
CA ARG A 420 -2.73 -21.17 14.02
C ARG A 420 -1.32 -21.74 14.15
N ASP A 421 -0.98 -22.76 13.35
CA ASP A 421 0.29 -23.47 13.44
C ASP A 421 1.39 -22.59 12.84
N HIS A 422 1.09 -21.96 11.69
CA HIS A 422 2.00 -21.05 10.99
C HIS A 422 2.34 -19.80 11.79
N VAL A 423 1.33 -19.08 12.29
CA VAL A 423 1.57 -17.83 13.02
C VAL A 423 2.19 -18.12 14.39
N LYS A 424 1.87 -19.26 15.03
CA LYS A 424 2.54 -19.74 16.25
C LYS A 424 4.04 -19.95 15.99
N LEU A 425 4.40 -20.68 14.94
CA LEU A 425 5.79 -20.96 14.59
C LEU A 425 6.56 -19.68 14.22
N ALA A 426 5.97 -18.80 13.40
CA ALA A 426 6.62 -17.52 13.07
C ALA A 426 6.83 -16.66 14.34
N SER A 427 5.82 -16.59 15.20
CA SER A 427 5.87 -15.78 16.43
C SER A 427 6.89 -16.28 17.45
N SER A 428 7.10 -17.61 17.54
CA SER A 428 8.10 -18.19 18.45
C SER A 428 9.53 -17.81 18.09
N HIS A 429 9.77 -17.47 16.82
CA HIS A 429 11.03 -16.93 16.30
C HIS A 429 11.02 -15.39 16.13
N VAL A 430 10.02 -14.71 16.69
CA VAL A 430 9.86 -13.24 16.60
C VAL A 430 9.78 -12.75 15.14
N ILE A 431 9.16 -13.53 14.27
CA ILE A 431 8.92 -13.19 12.86
C ILE A 431 7.49 -12.68 12.69
N ARG A 432 7.35 -11.57 11.96
CA ARG A 432 6.06 -10.94 11.66
C ARG A 432 5.45 -11.58 10.44
N VAL A 433 4.17 -11.93 10.49
CA VAL A 433 3.44 -12.37 9.30
C VAL A 433 2.77 -11.17 8.62
N SER A 434 2.93 -11.07 7.31
CA SER A 434 2.13 -10.19 6.45
C SER A 434 1.33 -11.08 5.52
N GLY A 435 0.09 -11.32 5.94
CA GLY A 435 -0.75 -12.37 5.39
C GLY A 435 -1.15 -12.21 3.93
N LEU A 436 -1.59 -13.35 3.38
CA LEU A 436 -2.07 -13.62 2.03
C LEU A 436 -1.02 -13.62 0.92
N HIS A 437 -0.87 -14.79 0.30
CA HIS A 437 -0.13 -15.01 -0.95
C HIS A 437 -0.66 -14.20 -2.14
N THR A 438 -1.91 -13.71 -2.05
CA THR A 438 -2.58 -12.89 -3.06
C THR A 438 -2.27 -11.40 -2.98
N LEU A 439 -1.46 -10.93 -2.02
CA LEU A 439 -1.12 -9.51 -1.88
C LEU A 439 -0.44 -8.98 -3.16
N PRO A 440 -1.08 -8.09 -3.94
CA PRO A 440 -0.62 -7.76 -5.29
C PRO A 440 0.20 -6.46 -5.37
N ASN A 441 1.00 -6.34 -6.44
CA ASN A 441 1.66 -5.10 -6.87
C ASN A 441 2.62 -4.47 -5.85
N MET A 442 3.16 -5.23 -4.90
CA MET A 442 3.90 -4.65 -3.79
C MET A 442 5.28 -4.13 -4.20
N SER A 443 5.91 -4.72 -5.23
CA SER A 443 7.09 -4.14 -5.88
C SER A 443 6.83 -2.74 -6.46
N PHE A 444 5.60 -2.46 -6.91
CA PHE A 444 5.19 -1.14 -7.36
C PHE A 444 4.87 -0.22 -6.18
N ASN A 445 3.98 -0.67 -5.29
CA ASN A 445 3.41 0.16 -4.22
C ASN A 445 4.46 0.61 -3.19
N THR A 446 5.49 -0.19 -2.93
CA THR A 446 6.56 0.16 -1.98
C THR A 446 7.37 1.39 -2.41
N GLN A 447 7.33 1.74 -3.69
CA GLN A 447 8.09 2.85 -4.26
C GLN A 447 7.25 4.12 -4.47
N VAL A 448 5.96 4.10 -4.12
CA VAL A 448 5.08 5.27 -4.24
C VAL A 448 5.01 5.97 -2.88
N PRO A 449 5.78 7.06 -2.67
CA PRO A 449 5.87 7.69 -1.36
C PRO A 449 4.60 8.46 -1.01
N LEU A 450 4.45 8.74 0.29
CA LEU A 450 3.44 9.67 0.77
C LEU A 450 3.53 11.01 0.05
N SER A 451 2.39 11.71 -0.06
CA SER A 451 2.38 13.06 -0.58
C SER A 451 3.22 13.97 0.32
N PRO A 452 3.94 14.97 -0.24
CA PRO A 452 4.76 15.87 0.56
C PRO A 452 3.97 16.51 1.72
N GLY A 453 4.47 16.34 2.94
CA GLY A 453 3.84 16.89 4.15
C GLY A 453 2.61 16.14 4.65
N PHE A 454 2.23 15.02 4.03
CA PHE A 454 1.13 14.19 4.51
C PHE A 454 1.39 13.71 5.94
N LYS A 455 0.33 13.73 6.76
CA LYS A 455 0.33 13.21 8.12
C LYS A 455 -0.94 12.40 8.30
N PHE A 456 -0.79 11.16 8.72
CA PHE A 456 -1.94 10.33 9.08
C PHE A 456 -2.72 11.01 10.21
N ARG A 457 -4.03 11.10 10.01
CA ARG A 457 -4.99 11.65 10.96
C ARG A 457 -6.24 10.80 10.96
N ASN A 458 -6.56 10.26 12.12
CA ASN A 458 -7.70 9.38 12.31
C ASN A 458 -8.93 10.18 12.76
N HIS A 459 -10.12 9.65 12.56
CA HIS A 459 -11.37 10.30 13.00
C HIS A 459 -11.72 9.89 14.42
N HIS A 460 -10.96 10.41 15.39
CA HIS A 460 -11.22 10.20 16.81
C HIS A 460 -12.55 10.86 17.21
N ASN A 461 -13.40 10.11 17.92
CA ASN A 461 -14.68 10.54 18.47
C ASN A 461 -14.60 10.86 19.97
N VAL A 462 -13.38 10.87 20.51
CA VAL A 462 -13.09 11.14 21.91
C VAL A 462 -12.12 12.29 22.09
N ASP A 463 -12.38 13.10 23.12
CA ASP A 463 -11.62 14.28 23.51
C ASP A 463 -10.93 14.03 24.86
N ASP A 464 -9.71 14.53 24.98
CA ASP A 464 -8.95 14.48 26.23
C ASP A 464 -9.65 15.28 27.34
N GLY A 465 -9.76 14.67 28.52
CA GLY A 465 -10.36 15.29 29.70
C GLY A 465 -11.90 15.34 29.69
N GLN A 466 -12.56 14.97 28.59
CA GLN A 466 -14.00 14.78 28.57
C GLN A 466 -14.40 13.56 29.40
N VAL A 467 -15.48 13.70 30.18
CA VAL A 467 -16.03 12.59 30.97
C VAL A 467 -17.12 11.89 30.17
N TYR A 468 -16.89 10.62 29.87
CA TYR A 468 -17.84 9.76 29.17
C TYR A 468 -18.68 8.98 30.20
N LYS A 469 -20.00 9.15 30.15
CA LYS A 469 -20.93 8.49 31.08
C LYS A 469 -21.98 7.71 30.29
N PRO A 470 -21.91 6.37 30.27
CA PRO A 470 -22.93 5.57 29.60
C PRO A 470 -24.27 5.66 30.33
N GLU A 471 -25.35 5.54 29.56
CA GLU A 471 -26.71 5.35 30.05
C GLU A 471 -26.99 3.85 30.30
N ARG A 472 -28.20 3.54 30.75
CA ARG A 472 -28.65 2.15 30.97
C ARG A 472 -29.09 1.49 29.65
N LYS A 473 -28.16 1.29 28.71
CA LYS A 473 -28.38 0.71 27.38
C LYS A 473 -27.46 -0.46 27.06
N VAL A 474 -27.73 -1.14 25.95
CA VAL A 474 -26.78 -2.04 25.29
C VAL A 474 -26.01 -1.23 24.25
N TYR A 475 -24.72 -1.05 24.46
CA TYR A 475 -23.85 -0.38 23.49
C TYR A 475 -23.26 -1.43 22.55
N ILE A 476 -23.21 -1.12 21.26
CA ILE A 476 -22.60 -1.97 20.23
C ILE A 476 -21.51 -1.17 19.52
N ALA A 477 -20.33 -1.78 19.35
CA ALA A 477 -19.31 -1.32 18.43
C ALA A 477 -19.01 -2.42 17.41
N ALA A 478 -19.03 -2.06 16.12
CA ALA A 478 -18.73 -2.98 15.02
C ALA A 478 -17.27 -2.80 14.57
N VAL A 479 -16.56 -3.92 14.46
CA VAL A 479 -15.14 -3.94 14.08
C VAL A 479 -14.94 -4.96 12.95
N GLN A 480 -14.33 -4.54 11.85
CA GLN A 480 -13.83 -5.44 10.83
C GLN A 480 -12.31 -5.58 10.95
N THR A 481 -11.88 -6.84 11.03
CA THR A 481 -10.47 -7.26 11.09
C THR A 481 -10.05 -7.89 9.76
N ASP A 482 -8.91 -8.59 9.70
CA ASP A 482 -8.33 -9.19 8.48
C ASP A 482 -7.77 -8.17 7.47
N ALA A 483 -7.17 -7.08 7.97
CA ALA A 483 -6.57 -6.01 7.16
C ALA A 483 -7.53 -5.10 6.37
N LEU A 484 -7.23 -3.81 6.43
CA LEU A 484 -7.84 -2.77 5.61
C LEU A 484 -7.62 -3.06 4.11
N GLY A 485 -8.70 -3.04 3.34
CA GLY A 485 -8.67 -3.30 1.90
C GLY A 485 -9.07 -4.73 1.48
N ILE A 486 -9.26 -5.65 2.42
CA ILE A 486 -9.89 -6.93 2.12
C ILE A 486 -11.41 -6.79 2.32
N GLY A 487 -12.19 -7.23 1.33
CA GLY A 487 -13.65 -7.34 1.46
C GLY A 487 -14.41 -6.02 1.40
N ALA A 488 -14.83 -5.47 2.55
CA ALA A 488 -15.97 -4.54 2.63
C ALA A 488 -15.69 -3.05 2.37
N TRP A 489 -14.43 -2.62 2.28
CA TRP A 489 -14.09 -1.18 2.18
C TRP A 489 -14.73 -0.47 0.98
N THR A 490 -14.73 -1.13 -0.18
CA THR A 490 -15.27 -0.62 -1.45
C THR A 490 -16.74 -0.99 -1.65
N ARG A 491 -17.40 -1.57 -0.62
CA ARG A 491 -18.77 -2.07 -0.69
C ARG A 491 -19.80 -1.04 -0.22
N PRO A 492 -21.08 -1.20 -0.61
CA PRO A 492 -22.14 -0.25 -0.25
C PRO A 492 -22.37 -0.12 1.26
N GLY A 493 -22.74 1.09 1.69
CA GLY A 493 -23.11 1.40 3.07
C GLY A 493 -21.99 1.97 3.94
N ARG A 494 -20.73 2.01 3.46
CA ARG A 494 -19.62 2.65 4.20
C ARG A 494 -20.00 4.09 4.59
N GLY A 495 -19.65 4.48 5.81
CA GLY A 495 -19.92 5.80 6.37
C GLY A 495 -21.35 6.02 6.86
N THR A 496 -22.25 5.03 6.79
CA THR A 496 -23.65 5.18 7.26
C THR A 496 -23.87 4.84 8.73
N ILE A 497 -22.92 4.14 9.36
CA ILE A 497 -22.87 3.82 10.79
C ILE A 497 -21.41 3.90 11.28
N PRO A 498 -21.16 4.17 12.57
CA PRO A 498 -19.82 4.06 13.15
C PRO A 498 -19.24 2.66 12.94
N TYR A 499 -17.99 2.59 12.48
CA TYR A 499 -17.34 1.34 12.12
C TYR A 499 -15.83 1.42 12.32
N ALA A 500 -15.25 0.40 12.95
CA ALA A 500 -13.81 0.32 13.16
C ALA A 500 -13.14 -0.64 12.17
N TRP A 501 -11.96 -0.24 11.70
CA TRP A 501 -11.20 -0.94 10.68
C TRP A 501 -9.78 -1.20 11.17
N GLN A 502 -9.38 -2.47 11.19
CA GLN A 502 -8.01 -2.85 11.51
C GLN A 502 -7.07 -2.48 10.35
N VAL A 503 -6.06 -1.65 10.61
CA VAL A 503 -5.01 -1.35 9.62
C VAL A 503 -3.96 -2.46 9.58
N THR A 504 -3.28 -2.63 8.44
CA THR A 504 -2.08 -3.47 8.34
C THR A 504 -0.85 -2.64 8.64
N PRO A 505 -0.20 -2.78 9.81
CA PRO A 505 0.90 -1.89 10.22
C PRO A 505 2.08 -1.88 9.24
N ASN A 506 2.39 -3.03 8.63
CA ASN A 506 3.50 -3.18 7.69
C ASN A 506 3.32 -2.34 6.40
N TRP A 507 2.10 -1.93 6.05
CA TRP A 507 1.88 -1.10 4.87
C TRP A 507 2.45 0.31 5.00
N LEU A 508 2.86 0.73 6.19
CA LEU A 508 3.57 1.99 6.39
C LEU A 508 4.86 2.08 5.56
N TRP A 509 5.51 0.94 5.30
CA TRP A 509 6.71 0.87 4.46
C TRP A 509 6.48 0.04 3.19
N MET A 510 5.61 -0.97 3.22
CA MET A 510 5.33 -1.78 2.02
C MET A 510 4.49 -1.04 0.98
N GLY A 511 3.57 -0.16 1.40
CA GLY A 511 2.64 0.52 0.51
C GLY A 511 2.11 1.82 1.11
N PRO A 512 2.99 2.81 1.41
CA PRO A 512 2.59 3.99 2.17
C PRO A 512 1.46 4.79 1.50
N SER A 513 1.48 4.92 0.17
CA SER A 513 0.39 5.60 -0.55
C SER A 513 -0.92 4.82 -0.60
N MET A 514 -0.89 3.50 -0.37
CA MET A 514 -2.11 2.73 -0.16
C MET A 514 -2.77 3.14 1.15
N LEU A 515 -1.98 3.25 2.24
CA LEU A 515 -2.50 3.78 3.50
C LEU A 515 -2.98 5.22 3.33
N GLU A 516 -2.25 6.08 2.62
CA GLU A 516 -2.69 7.45 2.33
C GLU A 516 -4.08 7.49 1.67
N MET A 517 -4.29 6.63 0.66
CA MET A 517 -5.59 6.51 -0.01
C MET A 517 -6.71 6.19 0.98
N PHE A 518 -6.50 5.24 1.89
CA PHE A 518 -7.53 4.88 2.87
C PHE A 518 -7.85 6.03 3.83
N TYR A 519 -6.84 6.78 4.26
CA TYR A 519 -7.03 7.94 5.13
C TYR A 519 -7.73 9.10 4.40
N ASP A 520 -7.36 9.37 3.15
CA ASP A 520 -8.04 10.37 2.32
C ASP A 520 -9.52 10.01 2.05
N GLN A 521 -9.84 8.71 2.03
CA GLN A 521 -11.19 8.20 1.78
C GLN A 521 -12.01 8.01 3.06
N ALA A 522 -11.40 8.08 4.24
CA ALA A 522 -12.09 7.86 5.50
C ALA A 522 -13.25 8.87 5.69
N THR A 523 -14.36 8.37 6.21
CA THR A 523 -15.51 9.20 6.60
C THR A 523 -15.46 9.47 8.11
N ASP A 524 -16.27 10.41 8.60
CA ASP A 524 -16.38 10.70 10.04
C ASP A 524 -16.81 9.48 10.88
N ASN A 525 -17.35 8.43 10.25
CA ASN A 525 -17.77 7.19 10.90
C ASN A 525 -16.72 6.07 10.83
N ASP A 526 -15.59 6.27 10.13
CA ASP A 526 -14.54 5.28 10.01
C ASP A 526 -13.45 5.54 11.06
N LEU A 527 -13.21 4.56 11.95
CA LEU A 527 -12.12 4.61 12.93
C LEU A 527 -11.05 3.55 12.61
N PHE A 528 -9.80 3.97 12.44
CA PHE A 528 -8.69 3.02 12.25
C PHE A 528 -8.14 2.52 13.59
N ILE A 529 -7.84 1.22 13.69
CA ILE A 529 -7.26 0.59 14.88
C ILE A 529 -6.02 -0.23 14.51
N GLY A 530 -5.07 -0.35 15.45
CA GLY A 530 -3.96 -1.29 15.33
C GLY A 530 -4.38 -2.70 15.71
N GLY A 531 -3.65 -3.73 15.29
CA GLY A 531 -3.90 -5.08 15.76
C GLY A 531 -3.10 -6.18 15.07
N LEU A 532 -3.53 -7.42 15.32
CA LEU A 532 -2.93 -8.70 14.91
C LEU A 532 -1.48 -8.86 15.34
N SER A 533 -1.20 -9.41 16.51
CA SER A 533 -1.15 -8.61 17.73
C SER A 533 0.20 -7.88 17.93
N GLY A 534 0.98 -7.65 16.88
CA GLY A 534 2.26 -6.95 16.91
C GLY A 534 2.32 -5.80 15.90
N PRO A 535 3.51 -5.35 15.51
CA PRO A 535 3.69 -4.41 14.40
C PRO A 535 3.55 -5.13 13.05
N GLY A 536 2.56 -6.01 12.92
CA GLY A 536 2.40 -7.07 11.93
C GLY A 536 1.84 -8.34 12.60
N TYR A 537 1.30 -9.29 11.83
CA TYR A 537 0.54 -10.42 12.37
C TYR A 537 1.41 -11.36 13.22
N MET A 538 1.12 -11.43 14.52
CA MET A 538 1.80 -12.28 15.51
C MET A 538 0.84 -12.75 16.62
N TYR A 539 1.18 -13.86 17.27
CA TYR A 539 0.50 -14.37 18.47
C TYR A 539 1.31 -14.08 19.73
N ALA A 540 0.77 -13.20 20.57
CA ALA A 540 1.43 -12.68 21.76
C ALA A 540 1.91 -13.76 22.74
N LYS A 541 1.15 -14.85 22.89
CA LYS A 541 1.45 -15.99 23.77
C LYS A 541 2.55 -16.89 23.21
N ALA A 542 2.74 -16.91 21.89
CA ALA A 542 3.81 -17.66 21.24
C ALA A 542 5.14 -16.89 21.18
N ILE A 543 5.11 -15.55 21.29
CA ILE A 543 6.32 -14.73 21.35
C ILE A 543 7.08 -15.02 22.65
N PRO A 544 8.41 -15.21 22.63
CA PRO A 544 9.22 -15.29 23.84
C PRO A 544 8.95 -14.11 24.78
N GLN A 545 8.68 -14.40 26.06
CA GLN A 545 8.22 -13.39 27.03
C GLN A 545 9.17 -12.20 27.19
N ASP A 546 10.48 -12.41 27.03
CA ASP A 546 11.51 -11.36 27.08
C ASP A 546 11.58 -10.50 25.81
N ALA A 547 11.06 -11.01 24.68
CA ALA A 547 10.99 -10.30 23.41
C ALA A 547 9.70 -9.46 23.28
N LEU A 548 8.57 -9.91 23.86
CA LEU A 548 7.26 -9.24 23.72
C LEU A 548 7.30 -7.72 23.99
N PRO A 549 7.99 -7.21 25.04
CA PRO A 549 8.05 -5.76 25.26
C PRO A 549 8.68 -4.98 24.10
N GLN A 550 9.72 -5.53 23.47
CA GLN A 550 10.38 -4.89 22.33
C GLN A 550 9.51 -4.91 21.08
N VAL A 551 8.77 -6.01 20.87
CA VAL A 551 7.77 -6.11 19.80
C VAL A 551 6.71 -5.02 19.95
N LEU A 552 6.18 -4.82 21.17
CA LEU A 552 5.14 -3.83 21.42
C LEU A 552 5.64 -2.38 21.39
N GLN A 553 6.92 -2.13 21.63
CA GLN A 553 7.50 -0.80 21.42
C GLN A 553 7.48 -0.40 19.94
N GLU A 554 7.68 -1.36 19.03
CA GLU A 554 7.51 -1.10 17.60
C GLU A 554 6.03 -0.94 17.23
N SER A 555 5.11 -1.71 17.83
CA SER A 555 3.67 -1.44 17.69
C SER A 555 3.32 -0.02 18.12
N ARG A 556 3.85 0.45 19.25
CA ARG A 556 3.66 1.83 19.74
C ARG A 556 4.11 2.84 18.70
N ARG A 557 5.32 2.67 18.14
CA ARG A 557 5.87 3.58 17.13
C ARG A 557 4.96 3.66 15.91
N VAL A 558 4.45 2.52 15.43
CA VAL A 558 3.55 2.50 14.27
C VAL A 558 2.20 3.14 14.60
N MET A 559 1.64 2.86 15.78
CA MET A 559 0.40 3.50 16.25
C MET A 559 0.53 5.02 16.34
N GLU A 560 1.67 5.54 16.83
CA GLU A 560 1.93 6.98 16.91
C GLU A 560 1.98 7.63 15.52
N ILE A 561 2.58 6.94 14.53
CA ILE A 561 2.66 7.45 13.15
C ILE A 561 1.30 7.43 12.47
N LEU A 562 0.53 6.37 12.68
CA LEU A 562 -0.79 6.15 12.06
C LEU A 562 -1.94 6.80 12.84
N ASP A 563 -1.66 7.52 13.94
CA ASP A 563 -2.69 8.16 14.78
C ASP A 563 -3.74 7.15 15.31
N LEU A 564 -3.26 6.00 15.79
CA LEU A 564 -4.08 4.91 16.34
C LEU A 564 -4.06 4.95 17.86
N ASN A 565 -5.22 4.83 18.50
CA ASN A 565 -5.36 4.80 19.97
C ASN A 565 -6.08 3.55 20.50
N VAL A 566 -6.49 2.63 19.63
CA VAL A 566 -7.06 1.32 20.00
C VAL A 566 -6.19 0.23 19.39
N PHE A 567 -6.00 -0.86 20.15
CA PHE A 567 -5.22 -2.01 19.70
C PHE A 567 -5.95 -3.33 19.94
N GLU A 568 -6.05 -4.17 18.91
CA GLU A 568 -6.67 -5.49 18.96
C GLU A 568 -5.61 -6.60 19.08
N ILE A 569 -5.93 -7.59 19.90
CA ILE A 569 -5.10 -8.76 20.15
C ILE A 569 -5.86 -10.00 19.69
N MET A 570 -5.26 -10.77 18.81
CA MET A 570 -5.73 -12.05 18.33
C MET A 570 -4.64 -13.09 18.57
N ASP A 571 -5.00 -14.19 19.24
CA ASP A 571 -4.05 -15.24 19.57
C ASP A 571 -4.69 -16.64 19.56
N TYR A 572 -4.25 -17.47 18.62
CA TYR A 572 -4.69 -18.86 18.48
C TYR A 572 -3.54 -19.86 18.62
N SER A 573 -2.47 -19.49 19.31
CA SER A 573 -1.31 -20.37 19.52
C SER A 573 -1.63 -21.65 20.31
N GLU A 574 -2.75 -21.69 21.03
CA GLU A 574 -3.21 -22.82 21.85
C GLU A 574 -4.58 -23.35 21.39
N GLY A 575 -4.73 -23.59 20.09
CA GLY A 575 -5.94 -24.18 19.47
C GLY A 575 -6.64 -23.23 18.50
N ASN A 576 -7.76 -23.66 17.91
CA ASN A 576 -8.48 -22.83 16.93
C ASN A 576 -9.34 -21.73 17.61
N SER A 577 -9.99 -20.88 16.83
CA SER A 577 -10.76 -19.74 17.33
C SER A 577 -11.98 -20.07 18.19
N ILE A 578 -12.49 -21.31 18.15
CA ILE A 578 -13.74 -21.70 18.82
C ILE A 578 -13.49 -22.71 19.94
N ASP A 579 -12.70 -23.75 19.66
CA ASP A 579 -12.39 -24.85 20.59
C ASP A 579 -11.01 -24.68 21.25
N GLY A 580 -10.18 -23.75 20.75
CA GLY A 580 -8.91 -23.37 21.37
C GLY A 580 -9.07 -22.33 22.47
N ASN A 581 -7.94 -21.81 22.94
CA ASN A 581 -7.93 -20.78 23.98
C ASN A 581 -7.51 -19.42 23.39
N PRO A 582 -8.46 -18.53 23.04
CA PRO A 582 -8.17 -17.17 22.60
C PRO A 582 -7.95 -16.18 23.76
N ASP A 583 -8.06 -16.64 25.00
CA ASP A 583 -7.91 -15.78 26.17
C ASP A 583 -6.43 -15.50 26.46
N LEU A 584 -6.18 -14.32 27.03
CA LEU A 584 -4.85 -13.84 27.37
C LEU A 584 -4.58 -14.03 28.86
N PRO A 585 -3.38 -14.51 29.25
CA PRO A 585 -2.96 -14.52 30.64
C PRO A 585 -2.68 -13.09 31.13
N GLN A 586 -2.76 -12.88 32.44
CA GLN A 586 -2.57 -11.55 33.04
C GLN A 586 -1.21 -10.95 32.69
N SER A 587 -0.15 -11.75 32.64
CA SER A 587 1.19 -11.31 32.25
C SER A 587 1.26 -10.67 30.86
N VAL A 588 0.52 -11.22 29.89
CA VAL A 588 0.43 -10.67 28.54
C VAL A 588 -0.39 -9.38 28.57
N VAL A 589 -1.54 -9.37 29.24
CA VAL A 589 -2.38 -8.18 29.40
C VAL A 589 -1.59 -7.01 30.01
N ASP A 590 -0.89 -7.26 31.12
CA ASP A 590 -0.05 -6.26 31.80
C ASP A 590 1.02 -5.68 30.87
N THR A 591 1.61 -6.53 30.02
CA THR A 591 2.62 -6.10 29.04
C THR A 591 2.03 -5.17 27.99
N TYR A 592 0.83 -5.45 27.45
CA TYR A 592 0.13 -4.53 26.54
C TYR A 592 -0.22 -3.21 27.22
N PHE A 593 -0.80 -3.24 28.43
CA PHE A 593 -1.17 -2.02 29.16
C PHE A 593 0.04 -1.13 29.44
N LYS A 594 1.20 -1.73 29.73
CA LYS A 594 2.45 -1.03 29.99
C LYS A 594 3.11 -0.52 28.71
N GLU A 595 3.23 -1.35 27.70
CA GLU A 595 3.99 -1.04 26.49
C GLU A 595 3.16 -0.26 25.46
N LEU A 596 1.84 -0.10 25.63
CA LEU A 596 0.98 0.78 24.85
C LEU A 596 0.21 1.79 25.75
N PRO A 597 0.91 2.78 26.35
CA PRO A 597 0.34 3.71 27.33
C PRO A 597 -0.64 4.72 26.71
N ASN A 598 -0.49 5.03 25.42
CA ASN A 598 -1.36 5.95 24.70
C ASN A 598 -2.62 5.26 24.15
N ALA A 599 -2.70 3.93 24.23
CA ALA A 599 -3.91 3.22 23.86
C ALA A 599 -5.01 3.51 24.89
N ILE A 600 -6.20 3.90 24.43
CA ILE A 600 -7.37 4.18 25.28
C ILE A 600 -8.10 2.90 25.70
N GLY A 601 -7.86 1.80 25.00
CA GLY A 601 -8.42 0.49 25.30
C GLY A 601 -7.95 -0.56 24.30
N PHE A 602 -8.32 -1.81 24.58
CA PHE A 602 -7.85 -2.98 23.85
C PHE A 602 -9.01 -3.91 23.51
N LEU A 603 -8.88 -4.62 22.40
CA LEU A 603 -9.81 -5.69 22.02
C LEU A 603 -9.08 -7.03 22.08
N ASN A 604 -9.80 -8.13 22.36
CA ASN A 604 -9.24 -9.47 22.33
C ASN A 604 -10.12 -10.50 21.59
N GLY A 605 -9.48 -11.37 20.82
CA GLY A 605 -10.10 -12.45 20.08
C GLY A 605 -10.40 -12.08 18.63
N TYR A 606 -11.16 -12.94 17.96
CA TYR A 606 -11.65 -12.70 16.61
C TYR A 606 -12.98 -13.47 16.42
N ALA A 607 -13.06 -14.69 16.96
CA ALA A 607 -14.32 -15.28 17.40
C ALA A 607 -14.58 -14.88 18.88
N PRO A 608 -15.72 -15.30 19.48
CA PRO A 608 -15.97 -15.01 20.89
C PRO A 608 -14.83 -15.47 21.81
N ALA A 609 -14.38 -14.58 22.68
CA ALA A 609 -13.34 -14.79 23.67
C ALA A 609 -13.77 -14.16 25.01
N TYR A 610 -13.00 -14.34 26.07
CA TYR A 610 -13.45 -14.02 27.43
C TYR A 610 -12.47 -13.17 28.23
N THR A 611 -11.49 -12.50 27.60
CA THR A 611 -10.56 -11.62 28.33
C THR A 611 -11.18 -10.25 28.57
N PHE A 612 -11.47 -9.94 29.83
CA PHE A 612 -12.08 -8.69 30.27
C PHE A 612 -11.29 -8.07 31.41
N VAL A 613 -10.74 -6.88 31.21
CA VAL A 613 -9.93 -6.18 32.23
C VAL A 613 -10.26 -4.70 32.22
N ALA A 614 -10.54 -4.11 33.39
CA ALA A 614 -10.60 -2.68 33.59
C ALA A 614 -9.47 -2.25 34.52
N GLN A 615 -8.51 -1.49 33.98
CA GLN A 615 -7.32 -1.08 34.71
C GLN A 615 -6.87 0.30 34.25
N ASP A 616 -6.43 1.14 35.20
CA ASP A 616 -5.86 2.48 34.92
C ASP A 616 -6.75 3.37 34.03
N GLY A 617 -8.08 3.28 34.19
CA GLY A 617 -9.04 4.05 33.39
C GLY A 617 -9.15 3.62 31.93
N ARG A 618 -8.66 2.41 31.59
CA ARG A 618 -8.75 1.77 30.29
C ARG A 618 -9.45 0.41 30.42
N ALA A 619 -9.99 -0.09 29.31
CA ALA A 619 -10.65 -1.38 29.25
C ALA A 619 -10.04 -2.27 28.16
N MET A 620 -9.94 -3.56 28.45
CA MET A 620 -9.76 -4.64 27.48
C MET A 620 -11.04 -5.45 27.45
N LEU A 621 -11.63 -5.64 26.26
CA LEU A 621 -12.83 -6.45 26.08
C LEU A 621 -12.63 -7.45 24.96
N SER A 622 -13.12 -8.66 25.17
CA SER A 622 -13.21 -9.65 24.10
C SER A 622 -14.44 -9.47 23.23
N TYR A 623 -14.39 -9.96 22.00
CA TYR A 623 -15.56 -10.02 21.12
C TYR A 623 -16.67 -10.89 21.72
N ASP A 624 -17.91 -10.40 21.69
CA ASP A 624 -19.09 -11.13 22.14
C ASP A 624 -19.71 -11.95 21.00
N TYR A 625 -19.55 -11.47 19.76
CA TYR A 625 -20.22 -12.05 18.62
C TYR A 625 -19.38 -11.95 17.34
N TYR A 626 -19.30 -13.06 16.61
CA TYR A 626 -18.72 -13.14 15.28
C TYR A 626 -19.83 -13.16 14.21
N LEU A 627 -19.91 -12.11 13.40
CA LEU A 627 -20.87 -12.00 12.31
C LEU A 627 -20.35 -12.70 11.06
N SER A 628 -20.75 -13.96 10.90
CA SER A 628 -20.53 -14.73 9.66
C SER A 628 -21.27 -14.10 8.46
N PRO A 629 -20.69 -14.14 7.24
CA PRO A 629 -21.35 -13.66 6.03
C PRO A 629 -22.58 -14.51 5.64
N GLU A 630 -22.64 -15.77 6.07
CA GLU A 630 -23.69 -16.72 5.65
C GLU A 630 -24.91 -16.73 6.57
N ARG A 631 -24.77 -16.23 7.80
CA ARG A 631 -25.85 -16.27 8.80
C ARG A 631 -26.99 -15.33 8.41
N LYS A 632 -28.25 -15.75 8.57
CA LYS A 632 -29.39 -14.92 8.18
C LYS A 632 -29.56 -13.73 9.12
N GLU A 633 -29.89 -12.56 8.57
CA GLU A 633 -30.03 -11.31 9.33
C GLU A 633 -30.98 -11.46 10.53
N ALA A 634 -32.15 -12.07 10.32
CA ALA A 634 -33.12 -12.29 11.40
C ALA A 634 -32.60 -13.21 12.53
N GLU A 635 -31.71 -14.15 12.21
CA GLU A 635 -31.05 -15.00 13.22
C GLU A 635 -30.03 -14.19 14.00
N VAL A 636 -29.24 -13.34 13.32
CA VAL A 636 -28.29 -12.43 13.99
C VAL A 636 -29.02 -11.47 14.92
N VAL A 637 -30.13 -10.87 14.48
CA VAL A 637 -30.98 -10.00 15.32
C VAL A 637 -31.47 -10.74 16.56
N ALA A 638 -31.88 -12.01 16.41
CA ALA A 638 -32.30 -12.84 17.53
C ALA A 638 -31.14 -13.12 18.50
N ASP A 639 -29.95 -13.48 17.99
CA ASP A 639 -28.77 -13.76 18.81
C ASP A 639 -28.32 -12.51 19.60
N LEU A 640 -28.27 -11.33 18.97
CA LEU A 640 -27.86 -10.10 19.65
C LEU A 640 -28.86 -9.70 20.75
N ARG A 641 -30.15 -9.97 20.55
CA ARG A 641 -31.18 -9.81 21.59
C ARG A 641 -31.05 -10.85 22.70
N GLU A 642 -30.70 -12.08 22.38
CA GLU A 642 -30.44 -13.14 23.35
C GLU A 642 -29.22 -12.81 24.22
N LEU A 643 -28.10 -12.39 23.61
CA LEU A 643 -26.91 -11.91 24.33
C LEU A 643 -27.24 -10.76 25.28
N ALA A 644 -28.04 -9.79 24.83
CA ALA A 644 -28.48 -8.68 25.68
C ALA A 644 -29.44 -9.10 26.81
N ALA A 645 -30.19 -10.19 26.63
CA ALA A 645 -31.09 -10.73 27.65
C ALA A 645 -30.32 -11.56 28.69
N ILE A 646 -29.31 -12.31 28.26
CA ILE A 646 -28.39 -13.07 29.12
C ILE A 646 -27.57 -12.11 29.98
N ASN A 647 -26.99 -11.09 29.35
CA ASN A 647 -26.23 -10.04 30.02
C ASN A 647 -27.18 -8.92 30.43
N ASP A 648 -27.94 -9.09 31.51
CA ASP A 648 -29.03 -8.19 31.92
C ASP A 648 -28.58 -6.91 32.65
N GLN A 649 -27.34 -6.87 33.13
CA GLN A 649 -26.75 -5.68 33.74
C GLN A 649 -26.55 -4.56 32.70
N ARG A 650 -26.71 -3.29 33.13
CA ARG A 650 -26.66 -2.13 32.22
C ARG A 650 -25.74 -1.04 32.78
N PRO A 651 -24.89 -0.40 31.94
CA PRO A 651 -24.72 -0.64 30.49
C PRO A 651 -24.19 -2.06 30.18
N TYR A 652 -24.55 -2.61 29.03
CA TYR A 652 -23.91 -3.83 28.50
C TYR A 652 -23.11 -3.42 27.26
N PHE A 653 -21.88 -3.92 27.16
CA PHE A 653 -20.94 -3.60 26.09
C PHE A 653 -20.82 -4.83 25.21
N LEU A 654 -21.53 -4.81 24.07
CA LEU A 654 -21.54 -5.91 23.10
C LEU A 654 -20.58 -5.56 21.95
N LEU A 655 -19.40 -6.17 21.94
CA LEU A 655 -18.42 -5.98 20.89
C LEU A 655 -18.66 -6.96 19.73
N LEU A 656 -18.89 -6.40 18.54
CA LEU A 656 -19.26 -7.16 17.34
C LEU A 656 -18.08 -7.25 16.37
N HIS A 657 -17.56 -8.47 16.19
CA HIS A 657 -16.64 -8.78 15.10
C HIS A 657 -17.43 -8.99 13.82
N VAL A 658 -17.03 -8.31 12.73
CA VAL A 658 -17.64 -8.44 11.42
C VAL A 658 -16.66 -9.05 10.44
N ARG A 659 -17.02 -10.22 9.90
CA ARG A 659 -16.23 -10.86 8.83
C ARG A 659 -16.24 -9.97 7.59
N GLN A 660 -15.06 -9.72 7.03
CA GLN A 660 -14.79 -8.79 5.91
C GLN A 660 -15.66 -8.97 4.65
N TRP A 661 -16.29 -10.14 4.47
CA TRP A 661 -17.21 -10.40 3.36
C TRP A 661 -18.65 -9.92 3.60
N SER A 662 -18.94 -9.38 4.78
CA SER A 662 -20.22 -8.74 5.10
C SER A 662 -20.15 -7.25 4.79
N ASP A 663 -20.96 -6.76 3.84
CA ASP A 663 -21.02 -5.33 3.58
C ASP A 663 -21.76 -4.54 4.68
N ILE A 664 -21.48 -3.24 4.75
CA ILE A 664 -22.00 -2.36 5.80
C ILE A 664 -23.51 -2.18 5.67
N THR A 665 -24.08 -2.32 4.47
CA THR A 665 -25.53 -2.25 4.26
C THR A 665 -26.24 -3.38 5.02
N ARG A 666 -25.74 -4.62 4.93
CA ARG A 666 -26.22 -5.76 5.71
C ARG A 666 -26.05 -5.53 7.20
N VAL A 667 -24.87 -5.10 7.65
CA VAL A 667 -24.61 -4.85 9.09
C VAL A 667 -25.59 -3.81 9.63
N LYS A 668 -25.77 -2.70 8.92
CA LYS A 668 -26.73 -1.67 9.30
C LYS A 668 -28.16 -2.21 9.38
N GLY A 669 -28.59 -2.99 8.39
CA GLY A 669 -29.92 -3.60 8.37
C GLY A 669 -30.20 -4.43 9.63
N ILE A 670 -29.23 -5.25 10.06
CA ILE A 670 -29.30 -6.03 11.30
C ILE A 670 -29.42 -5.10 12.51
N LEU A 671 -28.55 -4.09 12.62
CA LEU A 671 -28.50 -3.22 13.80
C LEU A 671 -29.75 -2.34 13.95
N ASP A 672 -30.33 -1.89 12.83
CA ASP A 672 -31.57 -1.09 12.80
C ASP A 672 -32.77 -1.84 13.40
N GLU A 673 -32.77 -3.18 13.36
CA GLU A 673 -33.87 -4.00 13.89
C GLU A 673 -33.83 -4.17 15.42
N LEU A 674 -32.71 -3.91 16.10
CA LEU A 674 -32.56 -4.25 17.53
C LEU A 674 -33.46 -3.45 18.47
N GLY A 675 -33.85 -2.23 18.07
CA GLY A 675 -34.76 -1.36 18.80
C GLY A 675 -34.06 -0.42 19.81
N PRO A 676 -34.81 0.43 20.52
CA PRO A 676 -34.27 1.59 21.24
C PRO A 676 -33.45 1.28 22.51
N ALA A 677 -33.40 0.02 22.94
CA ALA A 677 -32.55 -0.41 24.05
C ALA A 677 -31.07 -0.56 23.64
N PHE A 678 -30.81 -0.63 22.33
CA PHE A 678 -29.49 -0.77 21.73
C PHE A 678 -29.04 0.56 21.15
N GLU A 679 -27.75 0.84 21.25
CA GLU A 679 -27.12 2.03 20.69
C GLU A 679 -25.80 1.65 20.03
N VAL A 680 -25.69 1.89 18.73
CA VAL A 680 -24.45 1.73 17.98
C VAL A 680 -23.60 2.97 18.19
N VAL A 681 -22.36 2.80 18.65
CA VAL A 681 -21.44 3.90 18.96
C VAL A 681 -20.07 3.66 18.32
N PRO A 682 -19.29 4.73 18.06
CA PRO A 682 -17.88 4.59 17.71
C PRO A 682 -17.11 3.76 18.75
N LEU A 683 -16.13 2.98 18.30
CA LEU A 683 -15.41 2.02 19.14
C LEU A 683 -14.58 2.69 20.25
N ASP A 684 -13.98 3.84 19.98
CA ASP A 684 -13.27 4.64 20.97
C ASP A 684 -14.19 5.18 22.07
N VAL A 685 -15.40 5.64 21.73
CA VAL A 685 -16.45 6.01 22.69
C VAL A 685 -16.92 4.79 23.48
N PHE A 686 -17.13 3.65 22.81
CA PHE A 686 -17.49 2.38 23.45
C PHE A 686 -16.48 1.99 24.54
N LEU A 687 -15.18 2.06 24.24
CA LEU A 687 -14.11 1.75 25.20
C LEU A 687 -14.06 2.74 26.37
N LYS A 688 -14.30 4.04 26.13
CA LYS A 688 -14.41 5.03 27.21
C LYS A 688 -15.61 4.76 28.12
N PHE A 689 -16.74 4.36 27.57
CA PHE A 689 -17.90 3.95 28.38
C PHE A 689 -17.61 2.69 29.20
N ALA A 690 -17.00 1.68 28.59
CA ALA A 690 -16.63 0.43 29.25
C ALA A 690 -15.66 0.67 30.41
N ALA A 691 -14.64 1.51 30.21
CA ALA A 691 -13.70 1.88 31.27
C ALA A 691 -14.32 2.72 32.39
N ALA A 692 -15.29 3.58 32.07
CA ALA A 692 -15.95 4.44 33.04
C ALA A 692 -16.98 3.70 33.93
N ASN A 693 -17.62 2.65 33.39
CA ASN A 693 -18.61 1.86 34.11
C ASN A 693 -18.54 0.37 33.73
N PRO A 694 -17.48 -0.35 34.16
CA PRO A 694 -17.25 -1.74 33.78
C PRO A 694 -18.24 -2.66 34.51
N THR A 695 -19.31 -3.03 33.83
CA THR A 695 -20.33 -3.97 34.32
C THR A 695 -19.98 -5.43 34.07
N PHE A 696 -18.90 -5.69 33.32
CA PHE A 696 -18.32 -7.02 33.13
C PHE A 696 -17.50 -7.43 34.35
N GLU A 697 -17.42 -8.73 34.61
CA GLU A 697 -16.50 -9.28 35.59
C GLU A 697 -15.09 -9.36 35.00
N THR A 698 -14.08 -9.01 35.79
CA THR A 698 -12.69 -9.14 35.36
C THR A 698 -12.32 -10.61 35.21
N TYR A 699 -11.82 -10.98 34.03
CA TYR A 699 -11.33 -12.32 33.74
C TYR A 699 -10.11 -12.25 32.81
N THR A 700 -9.10 -13.02 33.17
CA THR A 700 -8.01 -13.44 32.29
C THR A 700 -7.87 -14.95 32.47
N ARG A 701 -7.34 -15.65 31.47
CA ARG A 701 -6.99 -17.06 31.70
C ARG A 701 -5.86 -17.17 32.74
N PRO A 702 -5.73 -18.32 33.41
CA PRO A 702 -4.53 -18.65 34.16
C PRO A 702 -3.28 -18.64 33.24
N GLU A 703 -2.14 -18.30 33.84
CA GLU A 703 -0.81 -18.34 33.21
C GLU A 703 -0.48 -19.70 32.59
#